data_AF-A0A4W5M6H7-F1
#
_entry.id   AF-A0A4W5M6H7-F1
#
_cell.length_a   1.000
_cell.length_b   1.000
_cell.length_c   1.000
_cell.angle_alpha   90.00
_cell.angle_beta   90.00
_cell.angle_gamma   90.00
#
_symmetry.space_group_name_H-M   'P 1'
#
loop_
_entity.id
_entity.type
_entity.pdbx_description
1 polymer ?
#
loop_
_entity_poly.entity_id
_entity_poly.type
_entity_poly.pdbx_seq_one_letter_code
_entity_poly.pdbx_strand_id
1 'polypeptide(L)'
;MDKILEALVSSSHSVPVKKAIVKKVVEAAEKEVTAEQCQALYTLTTRLIFLGEDAFQKQVGFQVLEAYARYHRADFELFFSKDFVLGLLQQGYGPLDRKDPAVVDYIHGCLRLLISCPSVLDIFSIIQTEILRMVCERPEPALCARLATMLSDFVQCIPREKAAILFCQQLVRTIGYFHCPASQEWELREYVDQVTKVSTLLQNIWKAEPVTLLPSLQEVFAIISSTDPSFDPSIALASLVQHIPLQMITVLIKSLTTDQNVKDTSMTQALCRMIDWLSWPLAHHVEMWVIALLKGLAAVQKFTILIDVTLLKIELVFNRLWYPIVRQGALVVLSHMLLSFQHSPEAFHLVVPHVVDLVQSLKRDGLPTSKAFLLHFTELVHCMMYQYSGFPDLYDDILEAIKELPGPGEEKIKLVLNQSAWTSQSNSFASGLLRLPGKSETGKTGLINLGNTCYMNSIIQTLFSATDFRRHVLSLRLNDATANTLMKKLQLLFTFLSHTQRAAYAPRVFFEASRPPWFNAGSQQDCSEYLRIDGKKALSTSCQSSSQITAPVHSPSVNSPSNYLIPILYLFIYLFIYLAPLHPSISTCNFIFCTSTIPVFNCYIVITLPPWPIYCPTSLILPHLHSLYIDCFFFCVIDFVCLFHV
;
A
#
# COMPACT_ATOMS: atom_id res chain seq x y z
N MET A 1 -18.71 54.57 21.18
CA MET A 1 -17.34 54.48 20.61
C MET A 1 -17.33 53.61 19.36
N ASP A 2 -18.17 52.59 19.33
CA ASP A 2 -18.64 51.82 18.17
C ASP A 2 -18.79 52.62 16.87
N LYS A 3 -19.65 53.65 16.79
CA LYS A 3 -19.84 54.44 15.56
C LYS A 3 -18.58 55.14 15.06
N ILE A 4 -17.73 55.60 15.98
CA ILE A 4 -16.44 56.23 15.65
C ILE A 4 -15.50 55.18 15.06
N LEU A 5 -15.46 54.00 15.67
CA LEU A 5 -14.65 52.89 15.19
C LEU A 5 -15.10 52.42 13.80
N GLU A 6 -16.40 52.29 13.57
CA GLU A 6 -16.99 51.90 12.28
C GLU A 6 -16.68 52.91 11.17
N ALA A 7 -16.83 54.21 11.45
CA ALA A 7 -16.45 55.26 10.52
C ALA A 7 -14.93 55.29 10.27
N LEU A 8 -14.12 54.98 11.29
CA LEU A 8 -12.66 54.98 11.16
C LEU A 8 -12.16 53.85 10.27
N VAL A 9 -12.66 52.63 10.45
CA VAL A 9 -12.20 51.48 9.66
C VAL A 9 -12.54 51.66 8.17
N SER A 10 -13.70 52.23 7.87
CA SER A 10 -14.16 52.56 6.51
C SER A 10 -13.56 53.83 5.91
N SER A 11 -12.86 54.65 6.71
CA SER A 11 -12.23 55.89 6.24
C SER A 11 -10.99 55.66 5.37
N SER A 12 -10.62 56.66 4.57
CA SER A 12 -9.37 56.69 3.79
C SER A 12 -8.19 57.32 4.55
N HIS A 13 -8.28 57.46 5.88
CA HIS A 13 -7.20 58.01 6.69
C HIS A 13 -5.94 57.13 6.67
N SER A 14 -4.77 57.74 6.87
CA SER A 14 -3.50 57.00 6.92
C SER A 14 -3.44 56.03 8.11
N VAL A 15 -2.72 54.92 7.95
CA VAL A 15 -2.58 53.88 9.00
C VAL A 15 -2.11 54.44 10.34
N PRO A 16 -1.15 55.39 10.43
CA PRO A 16 -0.75 55.99 11.71
C PRO A 16 -1.90 56.73 12.41
N VAL A 17 -2.72 57.46 11.66
CA VAL A 17 -3.89 58.17 12.18
C VAL A 17 -4.94 57.17 12.68
N LYS A 18 -5.22 56.12 11.87
CA LYS A 18 -6.12 55.05 12.30
C LYS A 18 -5.64 54.39 13.60
N LYS A 19 -4.35 54.05 13.71
CA LYS A 19 -3.77 53.46 14.93
C LYS A 19 -3.88 54.39 16.15
N ALA A 20 -3.65 55.69 15.98
CA ALA A 20 -3.77 56.66 17.08
C ALA A 20 -5.22 56.75 17.61
N ILE A 21 -6.20 56.72 16.72
CA ILE A 21 -7.62 56.75 17.10
C ILE A 21 -8.05 55.42 17.71
N VAL A 22 -7.62 54.27 17.15
CA VAL A 22 -7.85 52.94 17.76
C VAL A 22 -7.30 52.89 19.18
N LYS A 23 -6.10 53.44 19.42
CA LYS A 23 -5.53 53.54 20.77
C LYS A 23 -6.45 54.31 21.71
N LYS A 24 -7.05 55.42 21.26
CA LYS A 24 -8.01 56.19 22.05
C LYS A 24 -9.31 55.43 22.31
N VAL A 25 -9.77 54.62 21.36
CA VAL A 25 -10.93 53.74 21.55
C VAL A 25 -10.62 52.65 22.60
N VAL A 26 -9.43 52.07 22.56
CA VAL A 26 -8.97 51.09 23.57
C VAL A 26 -8.84 51.73 24.96
N GLU A 27 -8.23 52.91 25.06
CA GLU A 27 -8.13 53.69 26.32
C GLU A 27 -9.51 54.06 26.88
N ALA A 28 -10.55 54.17 26.04
CA ALA A 28 -11.90 54.48 26.48
C ALA A 28 -12.60 53.30 27.19
N ALA A 29 -12.06 52.08 27.08
CA ALA A 29 -12.56 50.91 27.79
C ALA A 29 -12.37 51.00 29.31
N GLU A 30 -11.50 51.89 29.80
CA GLU A 30 -11.24 52.08 31.25
C GLU A 30 -12.34 52.88 31.95
N LYS A 31 -13.24 53.50 31.18
CA LYS A 31 -14.31 54.34 31.70
C LYS A 31 -15.58 53.51 31.92
N GLU A 32 -16.52 54.03 32.70
CA GLU A 32 -17.86 53.42 32.77
C GLU A 32 -18.57 53.57 31.41
N VAL A 33 -19.09 52.44 30.93
CA VAL A 33 -19.78 52.27 29.65
C VAL A 33 -21.07 51.52 29.93
N THR A 34 -22.17 51.89 29.26
CA THR A 34 -23.46 51.21 29.49
C THR A 34 -23.48 49.84 28.82
N ALA A 35 -24.31 48.92 29.33
CA ALA A 35 -24.46 47.57 28.76
C ALA A 35 -24.81 47.60 27.25
N GLU A 36 -25.68 48.51 26.82
CA GLU A 36 -26.03 48.70 25.41
C GLU A 36 -24.83 49.12 24.55
N GLN A 37 -23.98 50.00 25.07
CA GLN A 37 -22.75 50.44 24.39
C GLN A 37 -21.72 49.32 24.30
N CYS A 38 -21.58 48.51 25.37
CA CYS A 38 -20.76 47.29 25.35
C CYS A 38 -21.27 46.31 24.28
N GLN A 39 -22.57 46.03 24.24
CA GLN A 39 -23.16 45.10 23.28
C GLN A 39 -23.02 45.57 21.83
N ALA A 40 -23.21 46.86 21.56
CA ALA A 40 -22.99 47.43 20.23
C ALA A 40 -21.53 47.29 19.79
N LEU A 41 -20.59 47.52 20.72
CA LEU A 41 -19.17 47.42 20.42
C LEU A 41 -18.71 45.97 20.24
N TYR A 42 -19.17 45.03 21.06
CA TYR A 42 -18.91 43.61 20.86
C TYR A 42 -19.45 43.14 19.51
N THR A 43 -20.69 43.50 19.16
CA THR A 43 -21.25 43.19 17.84
C THR A 43 -20.40 43.73 16.70
N LEU A 44 -19.94 44.98 16.79
CA LEU A 44 -19.08 45.58 15.77
C LEU A 44 -17.71 44.89 15.69
N THR A 45 -17.06 44.65 16.81
CA THR A 45 -15.72 44.04 16.86
C THR A 45 -15.75 42.60 16.37
N THR A 46 -16.76 41.81 16.75
CA THR A 46 -17.01 40.48 16.17
C THR A 46 -17.17 40.55 14.65
N ARG A 47 -17.95 41.51 14.14
CA ARG A 47 -18.10 41.71 12.69
C ARG A 47 -16.78 42.05 12.02
N LEU A 48 -15.94 42.89 12.63
CA LEU A 48 -14.63 43.24 12.08
C LEU A 48 -13.66 42.06 12.08
N ILE A 49 -13.72 41.20 13.08
CA ILE A 49 -12.87 40.00 13.16
C ILE A 49 -13.21 39.03 12.02
N PHE A 50 -14.51 38.78 11.81
CA PHE A 50 -14.97 37.83 10.79
C PHE A 50 -14.96 38.42 9.37
N LEU A 51 -15.52 39.61 9.19
CA LEU A 51 -15.82 40.21 7.88
C LEU A 51 -14.94 41.41 7.53
N GLY A 52 -13.87 41.67 8.29
CA GLY A 52 -12.91 42.73 7.98
C GLY A 52 -12.22 42.49 6.64
N GLU A 53 -12.15 43.52 5.81
CA GLU A 53 -11.63 43.45 4.43
C GLU A 53 -10.10 43.30 4.40
N ASP A 54 -9.42 43.80 5.41
CA ASP A 54 -7.96 43.79 5.52
C ASP A 54 -7.48 43.28 6.90
N ALA A 55 -6.21 42.91 6.98
CA ALA A 55 -5.59 42.41 8.22
C ALA A 55 -5.63 43.45 9.35
N PHE A 56 -5.65 44.74 9.02
CA PHE A 56 -5.71 45.82 10.02
C PHE A 56 -7.09 45.85 10.69
N GLN A 57 -8.19 45.76 9.94
CA GLN A 57 -9.55 45.72 10.47
C GLN A 57 -9.74 44.53 11.41
N LYS A 58 -9.29 43.34 11.00
CA LYS A 58 -9.36 42.13 11.84
C LYS A 58 -8.56 42.31 13.14
N GLN A 59 -7.34 42.86 13.05
CA GLN A 59 -6.50 43.13 14.21
C GLN A 59 -7.13 44.17 15.16
N VAL A 60 -7.74 45.22 14.62
CA VAL A 60 -8.45 46.24 15.40
C VAL A 60 -9.64 45.63 16.13
N GLY A 61 -10.41 44.77 15.46
CA GLY A 61 -11.50 44.02 16.06
C GLY A 61 -11.06 43.26 17.30
N PHE A 62 -9.97 42.48 17.21
CA PHE A 62 -9.40 41.76 18.36
C PHE A 62 -8.94 42.68 19.48
N GLN A 63 -8.19 43.75 19.16
CA GLN A 63 -7.64 44.68 20.17
C GLN A 63 -8.74 45.37 20.99
N VAL A 64 -9.80 45.84 20.32
CA VAL A 64 -10.90 46.53 20.99
C VAL A 64 -11.76 45.53 21.77
N LEU A 65 -12.02 44.34 21.22
CA LEU A 65 -12.75 43.27 21.90
C LEU A 65 -12.05 42.88 23.22
N GLU A 66 -10.75 42.61 23.17
CA GLU A 66 -9.96 42.21 24.33
C GLU A 66 -9.94 43.29 25.42
N ALA A 67 -9.77 44.56 25.03
CA ALA A 67 -9.77 45.67 25.97
C ALA A 67 -11.11 45.82 26.68
N TYR A 68 -12.22 45.83 25.94
CA TYR A 68 -13.55 45.99 26.52
C TYR A 68 -13.97 44.77 27.33
N ALA A 69 -13.68 43.56 26.87
CA ALA A 69 -13.95 42.34 27.64
C ALA A 69 -13.19 42.32 28.98
N ARG A 70 -11.97 42.87 29.03
CA ARG A 70 -11.16 42.94 30.25
C ARG A 70 -11.75 43.88 31.31
N TYR A 71 -12.25 45.04 30.91
CA TYR A 71 -12.81 46.05 31.82
C TYR A 71 -14.30 45.83 32.11
N HIS A 72 -15.07 45.29 31.16
CA HIS A 72 -16.52 45.06 31.24
C HIS A 72 -16.87 43.56 31.11
N ARG A 73 -16.30 42.73 32.00
CA ARG A 73 -16.43 41.27 31.96
C ARG A 73 -17.88 40.77 32.06
N ALA A 74 -18.69 41.37 32.92
CA ALA A 74 -20.07 40.93 33.13
C ALA A 74 -20.92 41.11 31.85
N ASP A 75 -20.75 42.22 31.14
CA ASP A 75 -21.41 42.45 29.86
C ASP A 75 -20.87 41.52 28.76
N PHE A 76 -19.57 41.21 28.79
CA PHE A 76 -18.97 40.25 27.86
C PHE A 76 -19.49 38.83 28.08
N GLU A 77 -19.67 38.41 29.33
CA GLU A 77 -20.26 37.12 29.70
C GLU A 77 -21.71 36.98 29.20
N LEU A 78 -22.50 38.06 29.26
CA LEU A 78 -23.85 38.07 28.67
C LEU A 78 -23.83 38.04 27.14
N PHE A 79 -22.86 38.71 26.51
CA PHE A 79 -22.73 38.74 25.06
C PHE A 79 -22.27 37.40 24.48
N PHE A 80 -21.16 36.84 25.00
CA PHE A 80 -20.60 35.57 24.55
C PHE A 80 -21.31 34.42 25.28
N SER A 81 -22.62 34.35 25.07
CA SER A 81 -23.48 33.36 25.68
C SER A 81 -23.35 31.99 25.02
N LYS A 82 -23.86 30.99 25.73
CA LYS A 82 -23.96 29.61 25.24
C LYS A 82 -24.65 29.49 23.86
N ASP A 83 -25.71 30.27 23.65
CA ASP A 83 -26.52 30.23 22.44
C ASP A 83 -25.79 30.90 21.27
N PHE A 84 -25.00 31.93 21.56
CA PHE A 84 -24.14 32.58 20.57
C PHE A 84 -23.04 31.64 20.09
N VAL A 85 -22.34 30.95 21.01
CA VAL A 85 -21.32 29.96 20.65
C VAL A 85 -21.91 28.81 19.82
N LEU A 86 -23.09 28.31 20.22
CA LEU A 86 -23.79 27.28 19.47
C LEU A 86 -24.17 27.75 18.05
N GLY A 87 -24.69 28.98 17.93
CA GLY A 87 -25.00 29.61 16.65
C GLY A 87 -23.79 29.67 15.73
N LEU A 88 -22.63 30.10 16.26
CA LEU A 88 -21.37 30.13 15.50
C LEU A 88 -20.94 28.75 15.00
N LEU A 89 -20.99 27.73 15.86
CA LEU A 89 -20.55 26.36 15.51
C LEU A 89 -21.51 25.63 14.56
N GLN A 90 -22.80 25.98 14.57
CA GLN A 90 -23.81 25.31 13.75
C GLN A 90 -24.14 26.04 12.45
N GLN A 91 -24.09 27.37 12.44
CA GLN A 91 -24.55 28.23 11.34
C GLN A 91 -23.44 29.13 10.77
N GLY A 92 -22.33 29.31 11.46
CA GLY A 92 -21.28 30.26 11.08
C GLY A 92 -21.63 31.70 11.48
N TYR A 93 -21.11 32.68 10.73
CA TYR A 93 -21.34 34.10 11.01
C TYR A 93 -21.58 34.92 9.73
N GLY A 94 -22.83 35.32 9.48
CA GLY A 94 -23.17 36.05 8.26
C GLY A 94 -22.86 35.23 7.00
N PRO A 95 -21.98 35.69 6.09
CA PRO A 95 -21.56 34.91 4.91
C PRO A 95 -20.51 33.83 5.21
N LEU A 96 -19.92 33.83 6.41
CA LEU A 96 -18.85 32.91 6.79
C LEU A 96 -19.44 31.55 7.20
N ASP A 97 -19.00 30.49 6.53
CA ASP A 97 -19.43 29.12 6.82
C ASP A 97 -18.94 28.66 8.20
N ARG A 98 -19.70 27.77 8.84
CA ARG A 98 -19.37 27.16 10.13
C ARG A 98 -18.06 26.36 10.13
N LYS A 99 -17.59 25.96 8.94
CA LYS A 99 -16.33 25.22 8.75
C LYS A 99 -15.11 26.13 8.61
N ASP A 100 -15.30 27.45 8.61
CA ASP A 100 -14.16 28.35 8.51
C ASP A 100 -13.31 28.33 9.80
N PRO A 101 -11.98 28.15 9.70
CA PRO A 101 -11.09 28.14 10.86
C PRO A 101 -11.17 29.38 11.76
N ALA A 102 -11.55 30.54 11.20
CA ALA A 102 -11.70 31.78 11.95
C ALA A 102 -12.76 31.68 13.05
N VAL A 103 -13.80 30.85 12.88
CA VAL A 103 -14.83 30.61 13.90
C VAL A 103 -14.21 30.00 15.15
N VAL A 104 -13.35 28.99 14.98
CA VAL A 104 -12.66 28.33 16.10
C VAL A 104 -11.62 29.27 16.72
N ASP A 105 -10.86 30.02 15.92
CA ASP A 105 -9.90 31.01 16.44
C ASP A 105 -10.60 32.11 17.28
N TYR A 106 -11.77 32.57 16.85
CA TYR A 106 -12.57 33.54 17.59
C TYR A 106 -13.07 32.97 18.92
N ILE A 107 -13.67 31.76 18.91
CA ILE A 107 -14.14 31.09 20.13
C ILE A 107 -12.97 30.88 21.08
N HIS A 108 -11.82 30.42 20.57
CA HIS A 108 -10.60 30.22 21.35
C HIS A 108 -10.14 31.52 22.04
N GLY A 109 -10.10 32.64 21.31
CA GLY A 109 -9.79 33.95 21.88
C GLY A 109 -10.75 34.37 22.99
N CYS A 110 -12.05 34.20 22.76
CA CYS A 110 -13.10 34.55 23.72
C CYS A 110 -13.08 33.69 24.99
N LEU A 111 -12.77 32.39 24.88
CA LEU A 111 -12.60 31.50 26.05
C LEU A 111 -11.49 31.97 26.99
N ARG A 112 -10.38 32.49 26.45
CA ARG A 112 -9.29 33.06 27.27
C ARG A 112 -9.75 34.28 28.08
N LEU A 113 -10.68 35.06 27.54
CA LEU A 113 -11.23 36.24 28.22
C LEU A 113 -12.26 35.87 29.30
N LEU A 114 -12.93 34.72 29.16
CA LEU A 114 -13.99 34.25 30.05
C LEU A 114 -13.56 33.20 31.08
N ILE A 115 -12.29 32.77 31.09
CA ILE A 115 -11.85 31.65 31.94
C ILE A 115 -12.12 31.86 33.45
N SER A 116 -12.24 33.13 33.89
CA SER A 116 -12.55 33.50 35.27
C SER A 116 -14.06 33.57 35.58
N CYS A 117 -14.93 33.45 34.58
CA CYS A 117 -16.37 33.59 34.70
C CYS A 117 -17.06 32.23 34.83
N PRO A 118 -18.15 32.12 35.63
CA PRO A 118 -18.83 30.84 35.86
C PRO A 118 -19.54 30.29 34.61
N SER A 119 -20.05 31.15 33.72
CA SER A 119 -20.70 30.73 32.45
C SER A 119 -19.81 29.90 31.54
N VAL A 120 -18.48 29.98 31.69
CA VAL A 120 -17.53 29.23 30.87
C VAL A 120 -17.74 27.72 30.98
N LEU A 121 -18.25 27.23 32.12
CA LEU A 121 -18.51 25.81 32.34
C LEU A 121 -19.63 25.28 31.42
N ASP A 122 -20.68 26.07 31.23
CA ASP A 122 -21.78 25.73 30.31
C ASP A 122 -21.30 25.75 28.85
N ILE A 123 -20.45 26.73 28.52
CA ILE A 123 -19.82 26.84 27.21
C ILE A 123 -18.92 25.63 26.93
N PHE A 124 -18.11 25.19 27.90
CA PHE A 124 -17.30 23.99 27.77
C PHE A 124 -18.15 22.75 27.47
N SER A 125 -19.29 22.58 28.14
CA SER A 125 -20.20 21.46 27.90
C SER A 125 -20.78 21.44 26.48
N ILE A 126 -21.13 22.60 25.93
CA ILE A 126 -21.60 22.71 24.55
C ILE A 126 -20.47 22.41 23.57
N ILE A 127 -19.28 22.98 23.79
CA ILE A 127 -18.12 22.74 22.94
C ILE A 127 -17.78 21.24 22.91
N GLN A 128 -17.80 20.53 24.04
CA GLN A 128 -17.58 19.07 24.07
C GLN A 128 -18.50 18.30 23.11
N THR A 129 -19.77 18.70 23.03
CA THR A 129 -20.75 18.05 22.14
C THR A 129 -20.51 18.43 20.68
N GLU A 130 -20.28 19.71 20.43
CA GLU A 130 -20.12 20.24 19.07
C GLU A 130 -18.80 19.81 18.43
N ILE A 131 -17.68 19.75 19.15
CA ILE A 131 -16.42 19.26 18.58
C ILE A 131 -16.51 17.80 18.16
N LEU A 132 -17.29 16.97 18.88
CA LEU A 132 -17.51 15.58 18.51
C LEU A 132 -18.32 15.49 17.20
N ARG A 133 -19.35 16.33 17.05
CA ARG A 133 -20.07 16.47 15.77
C ARG A 133 -19.11 16.93 14.67
N MET A 134 -18.32 17.96 14.93
CA MET A 134 -17.39 18.52 13.95
C MET A 134 -16.40 17.46 13.44
N VAL A 135 -15.75 16.69 14.31
CA VAL A 135 -14.83 15.63 13.84
C VAL A 135 -15.55 14.51 13.09
N CYS A 136 -16.81 14.22 13.40
CA CYS A 136 -17.62 13.29 12.61
C CYS A 136 -17.89 13.79 11.18
N GLU A 137 -17.90 15.12 10.97
CA GLU A 137 -18.07 15.75 9.64
C GLU A 137 -16.81 15.77 8.79
N ARG A 138 -15.68 15.23 9.31
CA ARG A 138 -14.39 15.11 8.62
C ARG A 138 -13.87 16.48 8.15
N PRO A 139 -13.52 17.37 9.08
CA PRO A 139 -13.06 18.71 8.77
C PRO A 139 -11.70 18.69 8.08
N GLU A 140 -11.42 19.76 7.32
CA GLU A 140 -10.13 19.97 6.67
C GLU A 140 -8.98 20.12 7.70
N PRO A 141 -7.73 19.83 7.31
CA PRO A 141 -6.56 19.89 8.21
C PRO A 141 -6.42 21.24 8.93
N ALA A 142 -6.70 22.36 8.25
CA ALA A 142 -6.60 23.70 8.81
C ALA A 142 -7.56 23.92 10.00
N LEU A 143 -8.84 23.54 9.83
CA LEU A 143 -9.84 23.64 10.90
C LEU A 143 -9.49 22.70 12.07
N CYS A 144 -9.08 21.48 11.74
CA CYS A 144 -8.63 20.48 12.72
C CYS A 144 -7.44 20.97 13.56
N ALA A 145 -6.48 21.68 12.95
CA ALA A 145 -5.34 22.26 13.64
C ALA A 145 -5.73 23.41 14.59
N ARG A 146 -6.72 24.24 14.21
CA ARG A 146 -7.27 25.27 15.11
C ARG A 146 -8.00 24.66 16.30
N LEU A 147 -8.80 23.62 16.04
CA LEU A 147 -9.44 22.82 17.09
C LEU A 147 -8.39 22.22 18.02
N ALA A 148 -7.33 21.60 17.48
CA ALA A 148 -6.27 21.01 18.28
C ALA A 148 -5.54 22.01 19.18
N THR A 149 -5.32 23.23 18.68
CA THR A 149 -4.72 24.32 19.46
C THR A 149 -5.65 24.74 20.61
N MET A 150 -6.93 24.98 20.31
CA MET A 150 -7.93 25.35 21.32
C MET A 150 -8.10 24.27 22.40
N LEU A 151 -8.20 23.00 22.00
CA LEU A 151 -8.39 21.87 22.92
C LEU A 151 -7.16 21.59 23.79
N SER A 152 -5.96 21.94 23.30
CA SER A 152 -4.74 21.85 24.10
C SER A 152 -4.71 22.90 25.21
N ASP A 153 -5.18 24.11 24.93
CA ASP A 153 -5.27 25.20 25.92
C ASP A 153 -6.46 25.00 26.88
N PHE A 154 -7.57 24.45 26.39
CA PHE A 154 -8.81 24.23 27.12
C PHE A 154 -9.20 22.74 27.12
N VAL A 155 -8.47 21.93 27.88
CA VAL A 155 -8.72 20.48 27.99
C VAL A 155 -10.12 20.15 28.52
N GLN A 156 -10.78 21.10 29.20
CA GLN A 156 -12.16 20.98 29.65
C GLN A 156 -13.14 20.87 28.48
N CYS A 157 -12.77 21.33 27.29
CA CYS A 157 -13.59 21.20 26.09
C CYS A 157 -13.50 19.79 25.47
N ILE A 158 -12.54 18.94 25.84
CA ILE A 158 -12.39 17.60 25.27
C ILE A 158 -13.51 16.68 25.80
N PRO A 159 -14.15 15.85 24.95
CA PRO A 159 -15.21 14.95 25.41
C PRO A 159 -14.61 13.90 26.36
N ARG A 160 -15.36 13.50 27.38
CA ARG A 160 -14.87 12.60 28.45
C ARG A 160 -15.44 11.19 28.35
N GLU A 161 -14.78 10.25 29.02
CA GLU A 161 -15.24 8.86 29.18
C GLU A 161 -15.52 8.17 27.83
N LYS A 162 -16.73 7.61 27.64
CA LYS A 162 -17.12 6.93 26.39
C LYS A 162 -17.08 7.86 25.18
N ALA A 163 -17.38 9.15 25.36
CA ALA A 163 -17.32 10.13 24.29
C ALA A 163 -15.86 10.44 23.89
N ALA A 164 -14.91 10.34 24.81
CA ALA A 164 -13.47 10.50 24.52
C ALA A 164 -12.97 9.41 23.55
N ILE A 165 -13.40 8.16 23.77
CA ILE A 165 -13.06 7.04 22.89
C ILE A 165 -13.59 7.29 21.47
N LEU A 166 -14.87 7.64 21.36
CA LEU A 166 -15.50 7.94 20.08
C LEU A 166 -14.83 9.14 19.39
N PHE A 167 -14.54 10.21 20.14
CA PHE A 167 -13.84 11.38 19.63
C PHE A 167 -12.48 11.01 19.02
N CYS A 168 -11.67 10.22 19.73
CA CYS A 168 -10.36 9.79 19.24
C CYS A 168 -10.48 8.93 17.97
N GLN A 169 -11.44 8.00 17.92
CA GLN A 169 -11.68 7.18 16.73
C GLN A 169 -12.11 8.03 15.52
N GLN A 170 -13.00 9.01 15.72
CA GLN A 170 -13.44 9.90 14.64
C GLN A 170 -12.35 10.87 14.21
N LEU A 171 -11.48 11.29 15.13
CA LEU A 171 -10.32 12.10 14.79
C LEU A 171 -9.29 11.29 13.98
N VAL A 172 -9.04 10.03 14.34
CA VAL A 172 -8.21 9.10 13.55
C VAL A 172 -8.79 8.92 12.14
N ARG A 173 -10.10 8.70 12.02
CA ARG A 173 -10.77 8.64 10.71
C ARG A 173 -10.57 9.93 9.94
N THR A 174 -10.77 11.09 10.56
CA THR A 174 -10.57 12.40 9.95
C THR A 174 -9.16 12.56 9.40
N ILE A 175 -8.12 12.19 10.18
CA ILE A 175 -6.72 12.19 9.70
C ILE A 175 -6.56 11.28 8.47
N GLY A 176 -7.24 10.13 8.45
CA GLY A 176 -7.28 9.25 7.29
C GLY A 176 -7.87 9.87 6.01
N TYR A 177 -8.61 10.98 6.11
CA TYR A 177 -9.15 11.75 4.98
C TYR A 177 -8.38 13.04 4.69
N PHE A 178 -7.27 13.31 5.37
CA PHE A 178 -6.49 14.53 5.11
C PHE A 178 -5.78 14.48 3.76
N HIS A 179 -6.00 15.49 2.94
CA HIS A 179 -5.32 15.65 1.65
C HIS A 179 -4.76 17.05 1.52
N CYS A 180 -3.65 17.19 0.81
CA CYS A 180 -3.06 18.48 0.47
C CYS A 180 -2.88 18.53 -1.04
N PRO A 181 -3.75 19.22 -1.80
CA PRO A 181 -3.62 19.34 -3.25
C PRO A 181 -2.53 20.34 -3.67
N ALA A 182 -1.82 20.93 -2.69
CA ALA A 182 -0.87 22.00 -2.91
C ALA A 182 0.35 21.54 -3.72
N SER A 183 0.78 22.39 -4.65
CA SER A 183 2.04 22.22 -5.40
C SER A 183 3.19 23.04 -4.83
N GLN A 184 2.90 24.01 -3.95
CA GLN A 184 3.87 24.93 -3.38
C GLN A 184 4.47 24.39 -2.08
N GLU A 185 5.78 24.58 -1.89
CA GLU A 185 6.49 24.05 -0.71
C GLU A 185 5.97 24.63 0.61
N TRP A 186 5.61 25.92 0.63
CA TRP A 186 5.13 26.57 1.85
C TRP A 186 3.78 26.01 2.33
N GLU A 187 2.89 25.65 1.40
CA GLU A 187 1.59 25.01 1.70
C GLU A 187 1.80 23.60 2.23
N LEU A 188 2.75 22.84 1.68
CA LEU A 188 3.12 21.52 2.20
C LEU A 188 3.67 21.59 3.63
N ARG A 189 4.53 22.58 3.90
CA ARG A 189 5.05 22.82 5.27
C ARG A 189 3.92 23.18 6.24
N GLU A 190 2.99 24.02 5.81
CA GLU A 190 1.82 24.37 6.62
C GLU A 190 0.93 23.14 6.88
N TYR A 191 0.68 22.33 5.86
CA TYR A 191 -0.07 21.08 6.01
C TYR A 191 0.58 20.12 7.02
N VAL A 192 1.90 19.93 6.95
CA VAL A 192 2.63 19.09 7.92
C VAL A 192 2.53 19.66 9.33
N ASP A 193 2.63 20.97 9.52
CA ASP A 193 2.43 21.63 10.83
C ASP A 193 1.00 21.43 11.35
N GLN A 194 0.00 21.60 10.49
CA GLN A 194 -1.41 21.38 10.81
C GLN A 194 -1.66 19.94 11.29
N VAL A 195 -1.18 18.94 10.55
CA VAL A 195 -1.32 17.52 10.92
C VAL A 195 -0.57 17.22 12.23
N THR A 196 0.61 17.81 12.43
CA THR A 196 1.41 17.60 13.65
C THR A 196 0.71 18.13 14.91
N LYS A 197 -0.01 19.26 14.81
CA LYS A 197 -0.84 19.77 15.91
C LYS A 197 -1.95 18.80 16.28
N VAL A 198 -2.61 18.22 15.27
CA VAL A 198 -3.68 17.22 15.48
C VAL A 198 -3.14 15.93 16.08
N SER A 199 -1.99 15.43 15.60
CA SER A 199 -1.37 14.21 16.13
C SER A 199 -0.91 14.39 17.58
N THR A 200 -0.41 15.58 17.91
CA THR A 200 0.04 15.95 19.26
C THR A 200 -1.14 16.07 20.23
N LEU A 201 -2.27 16.64 19.80
CA LEU A 201 -3.51 16.61 20.60
C LEU A 201 -3.89 15.17 20.94
N LEU A 202 -3.95 14.30 19.92
CA LEU A 202 -4.35 12.91 20.12
C LEU A 202 -3.38 12.17 21.06
N GLN A 203 -2.08 12.41 20.93
CA GLN A 203 -1.07 11.91 21.86
C GLN A 203 -1.32 12.40 23.30
N ASN A 204 -1.64 13.66 23.48
CA ASN A 204 -1.92 14.23 24.80
C ASN A 204 -3.18 13.60 25.42
N ILE A 205 -4.22 13.34 24.62
CA ILE A 205 -5.42 12.62 25.07
C ILE A 205 -5.06 11.18 25.47
N TRP A 206 -4.27 10.46 24.69
CA TRP A 206 -3.83 9.11 25.05
C TRP A 206 -3.02 9.07 26.36
N LYS A 207 -2.26 10.11 26.66
CA LYS A 207 -1.53 10.23 27.93
C LYS A 207 -2.47 10.52 29.10
N ALA A 208 -3.47 11.38 28.89
CA ALA A 208 -4.43 11.77 29.93
C ALA A 208 -5.45 10.66 30.23
N GLU A 209 -5.95 9.99 29.19
CA GLU A 209 -6.91 8.88 29.28
C GLU A 209 -6.41 7.66 28.50
N PRO A 210 -5.54 6.81 29.11
CA PRO A 210 -4.91 5.66 28.42
C PRO A 210 -5.88 4.66 27.80
N VAL A 211 -7.12 4.60 28.28
CA VAL A 211 -8.19 3.75 27.74
C VAL A 211 -8.55 4.10 26.29
N THR A 212 -8.24 5.31 25.83
CA THR A 212 -8.51 5.77 24.46
C THR A 212 -7.45 5.30 23.44
N LEU A 213 -6.25 4.92 23.89
CA LEU A 213 -5.14 4.54 23.01
C LEU A 213 -5.49 3.31 22.16
N LEU A 214 -5.81 2.18 22.78
CA LEU A 214 -6.04 0.92 22.07
C LEU A 214 -7.18 1.03 21.02
N PRO A 215 -8.36 1.60 21.35
CA PRO A 215 -9.41 1.82 20.35
C PRO A 215 -9.01 2.74 19.19
N SER A 216 -8.18 3.75 19.46
CA SER A 216 -7.64 4.63 18.41
C SER A 216 -6.72 3.86 17.46
N LEU A 217 -5.86 2.99 18.01
CA LEU A 217 -4.97 2.17 17.21
C LEU A 217 -5.72 1.10 16.41
N GLN A 218 -6.73 0.48 16.99
CA GLN A 218 -7.63 -0.42 16.26
C GLN A 218 -8.27 0.28 15.06
N GLU A 219 -8.63 1.56 15.21
CA GLU A 219 -9.15 2.37 14.11
C GLU A 219 -8.08 2.65 13.03
N VAL A 220 -6.84 2.98 13.41
CA VAL A 220 -5.72 3.12 12.45
C VAL A 220 -5.57 1.83 11.63
N PHE A 221 -5.58 0.68 12.30
CA PHE A 221 -5.47 -0.63 11.65
C PHE A 221 -6.66 -0.95 10.75
N ALA A 222 -7.88 -0.63 11.17
CA ALA A 222 -9.09 -0.79 10.35
C ALA A 222 -9.00 0.04 9.07
N ILE A 223 -8.50 1.27 9.16
CA ILE A 223 -8.32 2.16 8.01
C ILE A 223 -7.28 1.61 7.04
N ILE A 224 -6.07 1.26 7.51
CA ILE A 224 -5.01 0.78 6.61
C ILE A 224 -5.26 -0.62 6.07
N SER A 225 -6.05 -1.45 6.73
CA SER A 225 -6.42 -2.79 6.24
C SER A 225 -7.69 -2.80 5.37
N SER A 226 -8.33 -1.64 5.18
CA SER A 226 -9.50 -1.50 4.32
C SER A 226 -9.20 -1.91 2.88
N THR A 227 -10.11 -2.64 2.26
CA THR A 227 -10.03 -3.08 0.86
C THR A 227 -11.04 -2.35 -0.04
N ASP A 228 -11.65 -1.29 0.48
CA ASP A 228 -12.57 -0.46 -0.28
C ASP A 228 -11.81 0.33 -1.37
N PRO A 229 -12.10 0.10 -2.67
CA PRO A 229 -11.42 0.79 -3.75
C PRO A 229 -11.79 2.27 -3.86
N SER A 230 -12.89 2.71 -3.22
CA SER A 230 -13.34 4.11 -3.25
C SER A 230 -12.65 4.98 -2.21
N PHE A 231 -11.90 4.37 -1.29
CA PHE A 231 -11.26 5.06 -0.18
C PHE A 231 -9.77 4.72 -0.10
N ASP A 232 -8.95 5.73 -0.38
CA ASP A 232 -7.50 5.66 -0.17
C ASP A 232 -7.11 6.50 1.06
N PRO A 233 -6.62 5.88 2.14
CA PRO A 233 -6.30 6.59 3.36
C PRO A 233 -5.03 7.42 3.25
N SER A 234 -5.09 8.61 3.82
CA SER A 234 -3.97 9.53 3.86
C SER A 234 -2.73 8.96 4.56
N ILE A 235 -1.56 9.25 3.99
CA ILE A 235 -0.27 9.02 4.63
C ILE A 235 -0.07 9.84 5.92
N ALA A 236 -0.92 10.85 6.17
CA ALA A 236 -0.92 11.63 7.41
C ALA A 236 -1.09 10.77 8.67
N LEU A 237 -1.66 9.57 8.55
CA LEU A 237 -1.74 8.59 9.65
C LEU A 237 -0.35 8.21 10.20
N ALA A 238 0.71 8.33 9.41
CA ALA A 238 2.09 8.15 9.86
C ALA A 238 2.48 9.10 11.01
N SER A 239 1.86 10.29 11.09
CA SER A 239 2.08 11.25 12.19
C SER A 239 1.70 10.69 13.56
N LEU A 240 0.84 9.68 13.62
CA LEU A 240 0.37 9.06 14.86
C LEU A 240 1.35 8.01 15.39
N VAL A 241 1.98 7.26 14.49
CA VAL A 241 2.68 6.03 14.87
C VAL A 241 4.02 6.26 15.57
N GLN A 242 4.62 7.42 15.37
CA GLN A 242 5.81 7.88 16.10
C GLN A 242 5.58 8.05 17.61
N HIS A 243 4.32 8.18 18.05
CA HIS A 243 3.98 8.41 19.45
C HIS A 243 3.62 7.13 20.24
N ILE A 244 3.64 5.97 19.58
CA ILE A 244 3.15 4.71 20.14
C ILE A 244 4.31 3.91 20.76
N PRO A 245 4.13 3.33 21.96
CA PRO A 245 5.13 2.44 22.57
C PRO A 245 5.39 1.18 21.75
N LEU A 246 6.65 0.77 21.62
CA LEU A 246 7.08 -0.40 20.85
C LEU A 246 6.35 -1.71 21.24
N GLN A 247 6.02 -1.87 22.52
CA GLN A 247 5.31 -3.07 23.01
C GLN A 247 3.93 -3.22 22.36
N MET A 248 3.26 -2.11 22.05
CA MET A 248 1.94 -2.10 21.44
C MET A 248 1.99 -2.53 19.97
N ILE A 249 3.10 -2.23 19.27
CA ILE A 249 3.34 -2.66 17.89
C ILE A 249 3.23 -4.19 17.82
N THR A 250 3.96 -4.90 18.68
CA THR A 250 3.97 -6.36 18.71
C THR A 250 2.57 -6.94 18.93
N VAL A 251 1.78 -6.35 19.84
CA VAL A 251 0.41 -6.80 20.14
C VAL A 251 -0.49 -6.64 18.91
N LEU A 252 -0.46 -5.47 18.27
CA LEU A 252 -1.31 -5.15 17.13
C LEU A 252 -0.93 -5.96 15.88
N ILE A 253 0.37 -6.09 15.59
CA ILE A 253 0.85 -6.91 14.47
C ILE A 253 0.52 -8.39 14.67
N LYS A 254 0.66 -8.90 15.91
CA LYS A 254 0.26 -10.28 16.22
C LYS A 254 -1.25 -10.46 16.02
N SER A 255 -2.08 -9.52 16.46
CA SER A 255 -3.52 -9.56 16.22
C SER A 255 -3.85 -9.59 14.72
N LEU A 256 -3.22 -8.74 13.91
CA LEU A 256 -3.47 -8.66 12.47
C LEU A 256 -3.06 -9.94 11.72
N THR A 257 -1.94 -10.56 12.12
CA THR A 257 -1.36 -11.70 11.39
C THR A 257 -1.90 -13.06 11.83
N THR A 258 -2.40 -13.17 13.06
CA THR A 258 -2.88 -14.45 13.62
C THR A 258 -4.39 -14.60 13.65
N ASP A 259 -5.15 -13.51 13.46
CA ASP A 259 -6.61 -13.58 13.40
C ASP A 259 -7.07 -14.23 12.09
N GLN A 260 -7.80 -15.34 12.22
CA GLN A 260 -8.31 -16.12 11.09
C GLN A 260 -9.37 -15.37 10.27
N ASN A 261 -9.98 -14.33 10.82
CA ASN A 261 -10.98 -13.52 10.12
C ASN A 261 -10.36 -12.48 9.18
N VAL A 262 -9.06 -12.21 9.31
CA VAL A 262 -8.36 -11.23 8.48
C VAL A 262 -7.99 -11.87 7.14
N LYS A 263 -8.49 -11.28 6.05
CA LYS A 263 -8.20 -11.74 4.68
C LYS A 263 -6.80 -11.33 4.24
N ASP A 264 -6.19 -12.14 3.38
CA ASP A 264 -4.86 -11.87 2.79
C ASP A 264 -4.82 -10.50 2.09
N THR A 265 -5.89 -10.12 1.39
CA THR A 265 -6.00 -8.79 0.75
C THR A 265 -5.90 -7.63 1.75
N SER A 266 -6.47 -7.79 2.95
CA SER A 266 -6.38 -6.77 4.01
C SER A 266 -4.98 -6.66 4.58
N MET A 267 -4.28 -7.79 4.74
CA MET A 267 -2.87 -7.79 5.14
C MET A 267 -1.97 -7.14 4.08
N THR A 268 -2.22 -7.41 2.79
CA THR A 268 -1.53 -6.77 1.67
C THR A 268 -1.71 -5.25 1.69
N GLN A 269 -2.96 -4.78 1.83
CA GLN A 269 -3.25 -3.34 1.91
C GLN A 269 -2.59 -2.67 3.12
N ALA A 270 -2.65 -3.31 4.28
CA ALA A 270 -2.00 -2.80 5.49
C ALA A 270 -0.49 -2.67 5.29
N LEU A 271 0.18 -3.68 4.71
CA LEU A 271 1.61 -3.63 4.45
C LEU A 271 1.97 -2.54 3.43
N CYS A 272 1.23 -2.43 2.32
CA CYS A 272 1.45 -1.38 1.32
C CYS A 272 1.36 0.02 1.94
N ARG A 273 0.30 0.29 2.70
CA ARG A 273 0.07 1.61 3.33
C ARG A 273 1.06 1.92 4.44
N MET A 274 1.50 0.92 5.21
CA MET A 274 2.59 1.10 6.17
C MET A 274 3.93 1.45 5.49
N ILE A 275 4.20 0.88 4.31
CA ILE A 275 5.38 1.27 3.53
C ILE A 275 5.24 2.70 2.99
N ASP A 276 4.03 3.08 2.54
CA ASP A 276 3.74 4.43 2.04
C ASP A 276 3.95 5.51 3.11
N TRP A 277 3.80 5.17 4.40
CA TRP A 277 4.13 6.06 5.52
C TRP A 277 5.58 6.54 5.54
N LEU A 278 6.52 5.83 4.90
CA LEU A 278 7.90 6.33 4.72
C LEU A 278 7.96 7.63 3.89
N SER A 279 6.87 7.96 3.19
CA SER A 279 6.72 9.22 2.44
C SER A 279 6.28 10.40 3.32
N TRP A 280 5.90 10.17 4.58
CA TRP A 280 5.57 11.26 5.50
C TRP A 280 6.85 12.00 5.93
N PRO A 281 6.93 13.34 5.82
CA PRO A 281 8.17 14.09 6.02
C PRO A 281 8.82 13.93 7.40
N LEU A 282 8.00 13.68 8.42
CA LEU A 282 8.42 13.49 9.81
C LEU A 282 8.28 12.03 10.26
N ALA A 283 8.36 11.07 9.32
CA ALA A 283 8.27 9.65 9.62
C ALA A 283 9.47 9.18 10.47
N HIS A 284 9.31 9.21 11.78
CA HIS A 284 10.21 8.56 12.72
C HIS A 284 9.64 7.21 13.15
N HIS A 285 10.50 6.20 13.25
CA HIS A 285 10.16 4.85 13.72
C HIS A 285 9.14 4.08 12.86
N VAL A 286 8.79 4.58 11.66
CA VAL A 286 7.90 3.86 10.72
C VAL A 286 8.51 2.53 10.30
N GLU A 287 9.84 2.48 10.16
CA GLU A 287 10.59 1.26 9.87
C GLU A 287 10.30 0.15 10.87
N MET A 288 10.08 0.48 12.15
CA MET A 288 9.80 -0.53 13.18
C MET A 288 8.44 -1.22 12.94
N TRP A 289 7.44 -0.47 12.46
CA TRP A 289 6.12 -0.99 12.11
C TRP A 289 6.18 -1.88 10.88
N VAL A 290 6.84 -1.40 9.83
CA VAL A 290 7.00 -2.13 8.56
C VAL A 290 7.76 -3.44 8.80
N ILE A 291 8.90 -3.38 9.48
CA ILE A 291 9.70 -4.58 9.79
C ILE A 291 8.93 -5.55 10.68
N ALA A 292 8.20 -5.06 11.69
CA ALA A 292 7.39 -5.92 12.54
C ALA A 292 6.33 -6.67 11.73
N LEU A 293 5.64 -6.00 10.79
CA LEU A 293 4.66 -6.63 9.93
C LEU A 293 5.29 -7.62 8.94
N LEU A 294 6.42 -7.27 8.31
CA LEU A 294 7.16 -8.16 7.41
C LEU A 294 7.57 -9.46 8.12
N LYS A 295 8.13 -9.34 9.33
CA LYS A 295 8.47 -10.50 10.18
C LYS A 295 7.24 -11.27 10.63
N GLY A 296 6.15 -10.58 10.99
CA GLY A 296 4.88 -11.19 11.38
C GLY A 296 4.29 -12.05 10.27
N LEU A 297 4.25 -11.54 9.04
CA LEU A 297 3.78 -12.25 7.85
C LEU A 297 4.68 -13.44 7.49
N ALA A 298 6.00 -13.30 7.65
CA ALA A 298 6.93 -14.41 7.45
C ALA A 298 6.69 -15.53 8.47
N ALA A 299 6.44 -15.20 9.73
CA ALA A 299 6.15 -16.17 10.80
C ALA A 299 4.87 -16.98 10.53
N VAL A 300 3.86 -16.39 9.89
CA VAL A 300 2.63 -17.08 9.45
C VAL A 300 2.70 -17.59 8.01
N GLN A 301 3.90 -17.66 7.42
CA GLN A 301 4.19 -18.23 6.09
C GLN A 301 3.42 -17.56 4.93
N LYS A 302 3.12 -16.27 5.03
CA LYS A 302 2.46 -15.47 3.97
C LYS A 302 3.46 -14.94 2.94
N PHE A 303 4.30 -15.82 2.39
CA PHE A 303 5.40 -15.43 1.50
C PHE A 303 4.95 -14.79 0.20
N THR A 304 3.81 -15.20 -0.39
CA THR A 304 3.28 -14.56 -1.60
C THR A 304 3.01 -13.07 -1.39
N ILE A 305 2.42 -12.68 -0.25
CA ILE A 305 2.18 -11.27 0.08
C ILE A 305 3.51 -10.51 0.17
N LEU A 306 4.50 -11.12 0.83
CA LEU A 306 5.83 -10.51 0.97
C LEU A 306 6.53 -10.32 -0.39
N ILE A 307 6.45 -11.30 -1.29
CA ILE A 307 6.99 -11.23 -2.64
C ILE A 307 6.31 -10.11 -3.43
N ASP A 308 4.99 -10.18 -3.55
CA ASP A 308 4.21 -9.26 -4.38
C ASP A 308 4.36 -7.80 -3.91
N VAL A 309 4.31 -7.57 -2.59
CA VAL A 309 4.45 -6.21 -2.03
C VAL A 309 5.89 -5.71 -2.14
N THR A 310 6.89 -6.58 -2.00
CA THR A 310 8.30 -6.19 -2.20
C THR A 310 8.50 -5.70 -3.64
N LEU A 311 8.10 -6.49 -4.64
CA LEU A 311 8.21 -6.10 -6.05
C LEU A 311 7.43 -4.80 -6.35
N LEU A 312 6.26 -4.62 -5.72
CA LEU A 312 5.44 -3.43 -5.93
C LEU A 312 6.02 -2.15 -5.29
N LYS A 313 6.69 -2.24 -4.15
CA LYS A 313 7.03 -1.08 -3.31
C LYS A 313 8.53 -0.81 -3.17
N ILE A 314 9.42 -1.70 -3.62
CA ILE A 314 10.86 -1.57 -3.38
C ILE A 314 11.47 -0.29 -3.97
N GLU A 315 11.04 0.13 -5.17
CA GLU A 315 11.47 1.38 -5.78
C GLU A 315 11.02 2.60 -4.96
N LEU A 316 9.81 2.57 -4.38
CA LEU A 316 9.35 3.63 -3.47
C LEU A 316 10.26 3.72 -2.25
N VAL A 317 10.55 2.59 -1.60
CA VAL A 317 11.44 2.54 -0.42
C VAL A 317 12.84 3.06 -0.79
N PHE A 318 13.37 2.65 -1.94
CA PHE A 318 14.66 3.13 -2.44
C PHE A 318 14.65 4.65 -2.65
N ASN A 319 13.59 5.18 -3.26
CA ASN A 319 13.44 6.61 -3.48
C ASN A 319 13.37 7.42 -2.18
N ARG A 320 12.99 6.81 -1.05
CA ARG A 320 13.04 7.47 0.26
C ARG A 320 14.46 7.69 0.79
N LEU A 321 15.47 6.97 0.28
CA LEU A 321 16.88 7.14 0.69
C LEU A 321 17.43 8.54 0.37
N TRP A 322 16.86 9.23 -0.61
CA TRP A 322 17.24 10.61 -0.95
C TRP A 322 16.96 11.60 0.17
N TYR A 323 15.99 11.32 1.04
CA TYR A 323 15.50 12.25 2.07
C TYR A 323 16.20 12.01 3.42
N PRO A 324 17.06 12.92 3.92
CA PRO A 324 17.91 12.67 5.09
C PRO A 324 17.18 12.21 6.36
N ILE A 325 15.97 12.72 6.61
CA ILE A 325 15.19 12.44 7.83
C ILE A 325 14.75 10.96 7.86
N VAL A 326 14.26 10.43 6.74
CA VAL A 326 13.72 9.06 6.64
C VAL A 326 14.74 8.05 6.10
N ARG A 327 15.87 8.53 5.58
CA ARG A 327 16.90 7.72 4.91
C ARG A 327 17.33 6.48 5.70
N GLN A 328 17.58 6.61 7.00
CA GLN A 328 18.02 5.48 7.84
C GLN A 328 16.91 4.45 8.01
N GLY A 329 15.68 4.88 8.30
CA GLY A 329 14.53 3.97 8.39
C GLY A 329 14.23 3.27 7.08
N ALA A 330 14.28 4.00 5.96
CA ALA A 330 14.11 3.44 4.62
C ALA A 330 15.20 2.41 4.28
N LEU A 331 16.45 2.64 4.69
CA LEU A 331 17.53 1.66 4.52
C LEU A 331 17.28 0.37 5.29
N VAL A 332 16.77 0.46 6.53
CA VAL A 332 16.42 -0.72 7.34
C VAL A 332 15.34 -1.54 6.64
N VAL A 333 14.30 -0.89 6.11
CA VAL A 333 13.22 -1.56 5.36
C VAL A 333 13.76 -2.18 4.06
N LEU A 334 14.53 -1.42 3.27
CA LEU A 334 15.13 -1.89 2.03
C LEU A 334 16.05 -3.10 2.26
N SER A 335 16.90 -3.01 3.28
CA SER A 335 17.83 -4.08 3.67
C SER A 335 17.07 -5.35 4.02
N HIS A 336 16.00 -5.25 4.81
CA HIS A 336 15.17 -6.40 5.14
C HIS A 336 14.48 -6.99 3.92
N MET A 337 13.89 -6.16 3.05
CA MET A 337 13.24 -6.63 1.82
C MET A 337 14.22 -7.37 0.91
N LEU A 338 15.37 -6.77 0.61
CA LEU A 338 16.38 -7.35 -0.29
C LEU A 338 17.04 -8.60 0.31
N LEU A 339 17.44 -8.56 1.59
CA LEU A 339 18.10 -9.70 2.22
C LEU A 339 17.16 -10.87 2.48
N SER A 340 15.86 -10.64 2.58
CA SER A 340 14.89 -11.72 2.74
C SER A 340 14.33 -12.25 1.42
N PHE A 341 14.34 -11.45 0.35
CA PHE A 341 13.95 -11.86 -0.99
C PHE A 341 15.16 -12.51 -1.69
N GLN A 342 15.41 -13.81 -1.48
CA GLN A 342 16.63 -14.47 -2.00
C GLN A 342 16.43 -15.34 -3.24
N HIS A 343 15.20 -15.70 -3.57
CA HIS A 343 14.86 -16.65 -4.65
C HIS A 343 14.95 -16.09 -6.08
N SER A 344 15.01 -14.77 -6.27
CA SER A 344 15.09 -14.13 -7.59
C SER A 344 15.82 -12.77 -7.52
N PRO A 345 16.62 -12.39 -8.53
CA PRO A 345 17.30 -11.09 -8.56
C PRO A 345 16.37 -9.89 -8.83
N GLU A 346 15.11 -10.15 -9.22
CA GLU A 346 14.16 -9.15 -9.72
C GLU A 346 14.03 -7.91 -8.82
N ALA A 347 13.81 -8.10 -7.51
CA ALA A 347 13.67 -6.99 -6.57
C ALA A 347 14.94 -6.12 -6.50
N PHE A 348 16.13 -6.74 -6.53
CA PHE A 348 17.39 -6.00 -6.54
C PHE A 348 17.60 -5.27 -7.88
N HIS A 349 17.28 -5.92 -8.99
CA HIS A 349 17.42 -5.33 -10.33
C HIS A 349 16.50 -4.13 -10.56
N LEU A 350 15.35 -4.06 -9.89
CA LEU A 350 14.49 -2.86 -9.91
C LEU A 350 15.18 -1.62 -9.32
N VAL A 351 16.07 -1.78 -8.33
CA VAL A 351 16.73 -0.64 -7.69
C VAL A 351 18.11 -0.31 -8.26
N VAL A 352 18.74 -1.26 -8.95
CA VAL A 352 20.08 -1.12 -9.57
C VAL A 352 20.25 0.16 -10.39
N PRO A 353 19.30 0.57 -11.28
CA PRO A 353 19.44 1.79 -12.07
C PRO A 353 19.64 3.08 -11.26
N HIS A 354 19.24 3.08 -9.99
CA HIS A 354 19.25 4.26 -9.12
C HIS A 354 20.44 4.27 -8.13
N VAL A 355 21.20 3.18 -8.03
CA VAL A 355 22.29 3.02 -7.04
C VAL A 355 23.42 4.01 -7.27
N VAL A 356 23.88 4.14 -8.51
CA VAL A 356 25.03 4.99 -8.87
C VAL A 356 24.77 6.45 -8.53
N ASP A 357 23.61 6.98 -8.94
CA ASP A 357 23.22 8.37 -8.70
C ASP A 357 23.17 8.71 -7.21
N LEU A 358 22.57 7.82 -6.40
CA LEU A 358 22.49 8.00 -4.95
C LEU A 358 23.89 8.01 -4.32
N VAL A 359 24.74 7.04 -4.66
CA VAL A 359 26.11 6.95 -4.12
C VAL A 359 26.92 8.18 -4.49
N GLN A 360 26.88 8.61 -5.75
CA GLN A 360 27.63 9.79 -6.20
C GLN A 360 27.15 11.08 -5.54
N SER A 361 25.82 11.25 -5.37
CA SER A 361 25.27 12.41 -4.68
C SER A 361 25.72 12.48 -3.22
N LEU A 362 25.69 11.36 -2.49
CA LEU A 362 26.10 11.28 -1.09
C LEU A 362 27.61 11.36 -0.89
N LYS A 363 28.41 10.87 -1.84
CA LYS A 363 29.86 11.11 -1.83
C LYS A 363 30.18 12.59 -1.99
N ARG A 364 29.44 13.29 -2.85
CA ARG A 364 29.63 14.71 -3.15
C ARG A 364 29.24 15.62 -1.98
N ASP A 365 28.22 15.27 -1.20
CA ASP A 365 27.82 16.06 -0.03
C ASP A 365 28.88 16.05 1.10
N GLY A 366 29.68 14.98 1.18
CA GLY A 366 30.78 14.83 2.12
C GLY A 366 30.39 14.76 3.60
N LEU A 367 29.10 14.69 3.94
CA LEU A 367 28.60 14.77 5.32
C LEU A 367 28.97 13.50 6.11
N PRO A 368 29.32 13.59 7.41
CA PRO A 368 29.62 12.42 8.23
C PRO A 368 28.47 11.40 8.30
N THR A 369 27.23 11.88 8.33
CA THR A 369 26.01 11.05 8.31
C THR A 369 25.82 10.33 6.99
N SER A 370 26.11 10.99 5.86
CA SER A 370 26.09 10.39 4.52
C SER A 370 27.20 9.34 4.36
N LYS A 371 28.40 9.60 4.90
CA LYS A 371 29.49 8.60 4.94
C LYS A 371 29.09 7.36 5.74
N ALA A 372 28.54 7.55 6.95
CA ALA A 372 28.08 6.44 7.78
C ALA A 372 26.95 5.63 7.12
N PHE A 373 26.02 6.32 6.44
CA PHE A 373 24.99 5.68 5.63
C PHE A 373 25.60 4.84 4.49
N LEU A 374 26.53 5.42 3.73
CA LEU A 374 27.14 4.76 2.58
C LEU A 374 27.82 3.44 2.97
N LEU A 375 28.47 3.36 4.14
CA LEU A 375 29.07 2.11 4.63
C LEU A 375 28.05 0.95 4.73
N HIS A 376 26.89 1.22 5.31
CA HIS A 376 25.83 0.22 5.46
C HIS A 376 25.15 -0.09 4.13
N PHE A 377 24.97 0.92 3.29
CA PHE A 377 24.35 0.78 1.98
C PHE A 377 25.25 -0.03 1.02
N THR A 378 26.56 0.23 0.98
CA THR A 378 27.49 -0.54 0.16
C THR A 378 27.64 -1.97 0.63
N GLU A 379 27.62 -2.22 1.93
CA GLU A 379 27.58 -3.58 2.47
C GLU A 379 26.37 -4.36 1.94
N LEU A 380 25.18 -3.75 1.97
CA LEU A 380 23.97 -4.34 1.41
C LEU A 380 24.09 -4.62 -0.10
N VAL A 381 24.58 -3.64 -0.88
CA VAL A 381 24.76 -3.78 -2.33
C VAL A 381 25.77 -4.89 -2.66
N HIS A 382 26.89 -4.99 -1.92
CA HIS A 382 27.84 -6.09 -2.08
C HIS A 382 27.22 -7.45 -1.77
N CYS A 383 26.41 -7.56 -0.70
CA CYS A 383 25.69 -8.79 -0.40
C CYS A 383 24.76 -9.20 -1.54
N MET A 384 24.05 -8.25 -2.15
CA MET A 384 23.12 -8.52 -3.26
C MET A 384 23.85 -8.91 -4.55
N MET A 385 24.93 -8.22 -4.93
CA MET A 385 25.73 -8.59 -6.10
C MET A 385 26.42 -9.95 -5.94
N TYR A 386 26.82 -10.29 -4.71
CA TYR A 386 27.37 -11.63 -4.40
C TYR A 386 26.29 -12.72 -4.52
N GLN A 387 25.10 -12.51 -3.94
CA GLN A 387 23.98 -13.44 -4.04
C GLN A 387 23.51 -13.64 -5.48
N TYR A 388 23.44 -12.56 -6.25
CA TYR A 388 22.99 -12.53 -7.64
C TYR A 388 24.14 -12.26 -8.59
N SER A 389 25.16 -13.11 -8.52
CA SER A 389 26.29 -13.08 -9.46
C SER A 389 25.86 -13.48 -10.88
N GLY A 390 26.70 -13.14 -11.87
CA GLY A 390 26.43 -13.46 -13.29
C GLY A 390 25.92 -12.29 -14.14
N PHE A 391 25.94 -11.06 -13.62
CA PHE A 391 25.52 -9.84 -14.34
C PHE A 391 26.62 -8.75 -14.33
N PRO A 392 27.81 -9.00 -14.92
CA PRO A 392 28.93 -8.05 -14.88
C PRO A 392 28.58 -6.70 -15.51
N ASP A 393 28.03 -6.70 -16.73
CA ASP A 393 27.67 -5.47 -17.46
C ASP A 393 26.69 -4.58 -16.68
N LEU A 394 25.86 -5.17 -15.83
CA LEU A 394 24.87 -4.46 -15.02
C LEU A 394 25.48 -3.86 -13.74
N TYR A 395 26.53 -4.48 -13.20
CA TYR A 395 27.13 -4.14 -11.91
C TYR A 395 28.42 -3.34 -12.02
N ASP A 396 29.08 -3.30 -13.18
CA ASP A 396 30.36 -2.62 -13.38
C ASP A 396 30.32 -1.14 -12.97
N ASP A 397 29.28 -0.41 -13.37
CA ASP A 397 29.12 1.00 -12.99
C ASP A 397 28.92 1.19 -11.48
N ILE A 398 28.25 0.23 -10.82
CA ILE A 398 28.07 0.23 -9.37
C ILE A 398 29.40 -0.04 -8.67
N LEU A 399 30.15 -1.05 -9.13
CA LEU A 399 31.46 -1.41 -8.58
C LEU A 399 32.44 -0.24 -8.67
N GLU A 400 32.45 0.45 -9.81
CA GLU A 400 33.26 1.65 -10.01
C GLU A 400 32.83 2.79 -9.08
N ALA A 401 31.52 3.00 -8.90
CA ALA A 401 30.99 4.01 -7.99
C ALA A 401 31.35 3.74 -6.51
N ILE A 402 31.46 2.48 -6.08
CA ILE A 402 31.71 2.10 -4.67
C ILE A 402 33.16 1.69 -4.37
N LYS A 403 34.07 1.66 -5.35
CA LYS A 403 35.46 1.15 -5.21
C LYS A 403 36.28 1.71 -4.04
N GLU A 404 36.01 2.94 -3.64
CA GLU A 404 36.72 3.64 -2.55
C GLU A 404 36.11 3.37 -1.16
N LEU A 405 34.96 2.69 -1.10
CA LEU A 405 34.24 2.35 0.11
C LEU A 405 34.61 0.93 0.55
N PRO A 406 34.68 0.64 1.86
CA PRO A 406 35.04 -0.68 2.35
C PRO A 406 33.97 -1.73 2.00
N GLY A 407 34.39 -2.80 1.35
CA GLY A 407 33.55 -3.97 1.07
C GLY A 407 33.58 -5.01 2.21
N PRO A 408 32.47 -5.71 2.49
CA PRO A 408 32.45 -6.81 3.44
C PRO A 408 33.26 -8.00 2.91
N GLY A 409 33.95 -8.72 3.80
CA GLY A 409 34.57 -10.00 3.45
C GLY A 409 33.53 -11.09 3.16
N GLU A 410 33.91 -12.08 2.35
CA GLU A 410 33.00 -13.15 1.89
C GLU A 410 32.30 -13.90 3.04
N GLU A 411 33.01 -14.15 4.15
CA GLU A 411 32.43 -14.78 5.34
C GLU A 411 31.31 -13.95 5.96
N LYS A 412 31.48 -12.63 6.02
CA LYS A 412 30.48 -11.70 6.54
C LYS A 412 29.26 -11.66 5.62
N ILE A 413 29.47 -11.65 4.30
CA ILE A 413 28.38 -11.70 3.31
C ILE A 413 27.54 -12.96 3.50
N LYS A 414 28.19 -14.14 3.55
CA LYS A 414 27.50 -15.42 3.78
C LYS A 414 26.72 -15.44 5.10
N LEU A 415 27.29 -14.89 6.16
CA LEU A 415 26.62 -14.80 7.47
C LEU A 415 25.34 -13.96 7.38
N VAL A 416 25.42 -12.78 6.77
CA VAL A 416 24.30 -11.84 6.63
C VAL A 416 23.17 -12.43 5.79
N LEU A 417 23.49 -13.06 4.66
CA LEU A 417 22.52 -13.74 3.80
C LEU A 417 21.80 -14.88 4.56
N ASN A 418 22.54 -15.73 5.29
CA ASN A 418 21.95 -16.86 6.01
C ASN A 418 21.01 -16.43 7.16
N GLN A 419 21.33 -15.35 7.88
CA GLN A 419 20.50 -14.86 8.99
C GLN A 419 19.18 -14.23 8.53
N SER A 420 19.12 -13.77 7.28
CA SER A 420 18.07 -12.86 6.81
C SER A 420 16.99 -13.52 5.95
N ALA A 421 17.18 -14.77 5.52
CA ALA A 421 16.18 -15.51 4.74
C ALA A 421 14.84 -15.65 5.51
N TRP A 422 13.71 -15.56 4.81
CA TRP A 422 12.38 -15.67 5.43
C TRP A 422 12.19 -16.96 6.25
N THR A 423 12.84 -18.06 5.86
CA THR A 423 12.80 -19.36 6.55
C THR A 423 13.73 -19.46 7.77
N SER A 424 14.66 -18.52 7.96
CA SER A 424 15.58 -18.53 9.12
C SER A 424 14.86 -18.15 10.42
N GLN A 425 13.74 -17.43 10.34
CA GLN A 425 12.96 -17.00 11.51
C GLN A 425 12.08 -18.12 12.11
N SER A 426 11.75 -19.18 11.35
CA SER A 426 11.04 -20.36 11.87
C SER A 426 11.93 -21.36 12.61
N ASN A 427 13.26 -21.21 12.52
CA ASN A 427 14.23 -22.20 12.98
C ASN A 427 14.64 -22.07 14.46
N SER A 428 14.08 -21.12 15.22
CA SER A 428 14.41 -20.95 16.64
C SER A 428 13.72 -21.95 17.58
N PHE A 429 12.76 -22.77 17.10
CA PHE A 429 11.98 -23.70 17.94
C PHE A 429 12.08 -25.20 17.58
N ALA A 430 12.86 -25.59 16.57
CA ALA A 430 12.93 -26.99 16.15
C ALA A 430 14.37 -27.46 15.93
N SER A 431 15.10 -27.70 17.02
CA SER A 431 16.32 -28.49 17.01
C SER A 431 15.99 -29.88 17.55
N GLY A 432 15.96 -30.93 16.70
CA GLY A 432 15.95 -32.30 17.22
C GLY A 432 15.39 -33.44 16.36
N LEU A 433 14.68 -33.20 15.25
CA LEU A 433 14.11 -34.30 14.44
C LEU A 433 14.60 -34.25 13.00
N LEU A 434 15.03 -35.41 12.49
CA LEU A 434 15.58 -35.68 11.15
C LEU A 434 14.90 -34.80 10.08
N ARG A 435 15.66 -33.83 9.56
CA ARG A 435 15.25 -32.88 8.51
C ARG A 435 14.78 -33.64 7.27
N LEU A 436 13.47 -33.67 7.03
CA LEU A 436 12.95 -33.76 5.67
C LEU A 436 13.18 -32.37 5.02
N PRO A 437 13.69 -32.29 3.78
CA PRO A 437 13.80 -30.99 3.10
C PRO A 437 12.40 -30.38 3.00
N GLY A 438 12.23 -29.21 3.62
CA GLY A 438 11.02 -28.40 3.51
C GLY A 438 10.90 -27.78 2.13
N LYS A 439 9.70 -27.28 1.80
CA LYS A 439 9.46 -26.56 0.53
C LYS A 439 10.36 -25.32 0.42
N SER A 440 10.61 -24.88 -0.81
CA SER A 440 11.29 -23.62 -1.08
C SER A 440 10.46 -22.42 -0.59
N GLU A 441 11.07 -21.24 -0.54
CA GLU A 441 10.46 -19.98 -0.06
C GLU A 441 9.11 -19.65 -0.74
N THR A 442 8.93 -20.09 -1.99
CA THR A 442 7.68 -19.91 -2.75
C THR A 442 6.49 -20.72 -2.21
N GLY A 443 6.72 -21.68 -1.30
CA GLY A 443 5.72 -22.65 -0.85
C GLY A 443 5.21 -23.60 -1.94
N LYS A 444 5.79 -23.55 -3.15
CA LYS A 444 5.42 -24.41 -4.28
C LYS A 444 6.08 -25.78 -4.17
N THR A 445 5.40 -26.78 -4.74
CA THR A 445 5.85 -28.17 -4.74
C THR A 445 6.62 -28.46 -6.03
N GLY A 446 7.86 -28.90 -5.93
CA GLY A 446 8.66 -29.37 -7.06
C GLY A 446 8.26 -30.75 -7.56
N LEU A 447 8.82 -31.18 -8.68
CA LEU A 447 8.69 -32.56 -9.18
C LEU A 447 10.05 -33.24 -9.15
N ILE A 448 10.12 -34.44 -8.57
CA ILE A 448 11.34 -35.25 -8.52
C ILE A 448 11.65 -35.72 -9.95
N ASN A 449 12.90 -35.53 -10.39
CA ASN A 449 13.38 -36.11 -11.65
C ASN A 449 13.53 -37.63 -11.47
N LEU A 450 12.80 -38.41 -12.26
CA LEU A 450 12.77 -39.88 -12.17
C LEU A 450 13.78 -40.56 -13.12
N GLY A 451 14.79 -39.81 -13.58
CA GLY A 451 15.77 -40.24 -14.58
C GLY A 451 15.41 -39.66 -15.95
N ASN A 452 16.06 -38.57 -16.33
CA ASN A 452 15.84 -37.84 -17.58
C ASN A 452 14.39 -37.40 -17.84
N THR A 453 13.59 -37.16 -16.80
CA THR A 453 12.17 -36.75 -16.93
C THR A 453 11.96 -35.23 -16.86
N CYS A 454 13.00 -34.41 -17.04
CA CYS A 454 12.92 -32.96 -16.97
C CYS A 454 11.95 -32.38 -18.03
N TYR A 455 11.92 -32.96 -19.23
CA TYR A 455 11.02 -32.58 -20.32
C TYR A 455 9.53 -32.72 -19.95
N MET A 456 9.18 -33.72 -19.14
CA MET A 456 7.82 -33.91 -18.64
C MET A 456 7.54 -32.97 -17.47
N ASN A 457 8.49 -32.86 -16.54
CA ASN A 457 8.34 -32.06 -15.33
C ASN A 457 8.09 -30.57 -15.67
N SER A 458 8.77 -30.03 -16.70
CA SER A 458 8.57 -28.66 -17.17
C SER A 458 7.17 -28.44 -17.73
N ILE A 459 6.67 -29.35 -18.57
CA ILE A 459 5.31 -29.29 -19.13
C ILE A 459 4.25 -29.36 -18.03
N ILE A 460 4.39 -30.28 -17.06
CA ILE A 460 3.42 -30.43 -15.97
C ILE A 460 3.39 -29.18 -15.09
N GLN A 461 4.53 -28.60 -14.73
CA GLN A 461 4.60 -27.37 -13.95
C GLN A 461 3.98 -26.18 -14.71
N THR A 462 4.16 -26.14 -16.04
CA THR A 462 3.53 -25.13 -16.92
C THR A 462 2.01 -25.27 -16.91
N LEU A 463 1.50 -26.48 -17.17
CA LEU A 463 0.06 -26.76 -17.13
C LEU A 463 -0.55 -26.49 -15.75
N PHE A 464 0.17 -26.79 -14.67
CA PHE A 464 -0.30 -26.53 -13.30
C PHE A 464 -0.32 -25.03 -12.95
N SER A 465 0.56 -24.23 -13.57
CA SER A 465 0.62 -22.79 -13.37
C SER A 465 -0.52 -22.06 -14.10
N ALA A 466 -1.00 -22.62 -15.23
CA ALA A 466 -2.19 -22.17 -15.93
C ALA A 466 -3.42 -22.34 -15.03
N THR A 467 -3.83 -21.23 -14.39
CA THR A 467 -4.72 -21.28 -13.23
C THR A 467 -6.13 -21.75 -13.59
N ASP A 468 -6.65 -21.40 -14.76
CA ASP A 468 -7.97 -21.88 -15.23
C ASP A 468 -7.94 -23.36 -15.59
N PHE A 469 -6.87 -23.83 -16.26
CA PHE A 469 -6.69 -25.25 -16.55
C PHE A 469 -6.57 -26.07 -15.26
N ARG A 470 -5.77 -25.61 -14.29
CA ARG A 470 -5.64 -26.25 -12.97
C ARG A 470 -6.99 -26.38 -12.26
N ARG A 471 -7.76 -25.28 -12.16
CA ARG A 471 -9.09 -25.30 -11.52
C ARG A 471 -10.03 -26.27 -12.23
N HIS A 472 -10.02 -26.26 -13.56
CA HIS A 472 -10.86 -27.15 -14.36
C HIS A 472 -10.53 -28.63 -14.08
N VAL A 473 -9.25 -29.02 -14.19
CA VAL A 473 -8.80 -30.39 -13.93
C VAL A 473 -9.15 -30.85 -12.51
N LEU A 474 -8.98 -29.99 -11.50
CA LEU A 474 -9.33 -30.29 -10.10
C LEU A 474 -10.86 -30.40 -9.88
N SER A 475 -11.67 -29.74 -10.71
CA SER A 475 -13.15 -29.77 -10.60
C SER A 475 -13.82 -30.97 -11.30
N LEU A 476 -13.08 -31.75 -12.10
CA LEU A 476 -13.63 -32.87 -12.86
C LEU A 476 -14.20 -33.97 -11.94
N ARG A 477 -15.45 -34.35 -12.16
CA ARG A 477 -16.11 -35.48 -11.46
C ARG A 477 -15.80 -36.78 -12.20
N LEU A 478 -14.73 -37.43 -11.78
CA LEU A 478 -14.24 -38.69 -12.36
C LEU A 478 -14.66 -39.88 -11.46
N ASN A 479 -15.54 -40.75 -11.96
CA ASN A 479 -16.10 -41.92 -11.25
C ASN A 479 -15.10 -43.10 -11.21
N ASP A 480 -15.39 -44.15 -10.42
CA ASP A 480 -14.49 -45.33 -10.27
C ASP A 480 -14.17 -46.05 -11.58
N ALA A 481 -15.08 -46.03 -12.57
CA ALA A 481 -14.82 -46.55 -13.91
C ALA A 481 -13.70 -45.80 -14.68
N THR A 482 -13.34 -44.59 -14.23
CA THR A 482 -12.29 -43.74 -14.83
C THR A 482 -10.99 -43.71 -14.02
N ALA A 483 -10.87 -44.55 -12.99
CA ALA A 483 -9.72 -44.59 -12.08
C ALA A 483 -8.36 -44.77 -12.79
N ASN A 484 -8.36 -45.49 -13.92
CA ASN A 484 -7.16 -45.76 -14.71
C ASN A 484 -6.91 -44.75 -15.86
N THR A 485 -7.76 -43.73 -16.01
CA THR A 485 -7.59 -42.73 -17.08
C THR A 485 -6.41 -41.81 -16.80
N LEU A 486 -5.77 -41.35 -17.88
CA LEU A 486 -4.69 -40.37 -17.81
C LEU A 486 -5.14 -39.08 -17.12
N MET A 487 -6.38 -38.65 -17.36
CA MET A 487 -6.96 -37.46 -16.73
C MET A 487 -7.14 -37.61 -15.22
N LYS A 488 -7.53 -38.79 -14.72
CA LYS A 488 -7.58 -39.05 -13.26
C LYS A 488 -6.19 -38.98 -12.62
N LYS A 489 -5.18 -39.52 -13.32
CA LYS A 489 -3.79 -39.48 -12.86
C LYS A 489 -3.22 -38.04 -12.88
N LEU A 490 -3.60 -37.23 -13.87
CA LEU A 490 -3.27 -35.79 -13.91
C LEU A 490 -3.96 -35.02 -12.79
N GLN A 491 -5.25 -35.26 -12.56
CA GLN A 491 -6.00 -34.68 -11.44
C GLN A 491 -5.34 -35.02 -10.10
N LEU A 492 -4.98 -36.29 -9.88
CA LEU A 492 -4.29 -36.72 -8.68
C LEU A 492 -2.93 -36.02 -8.51
N LEU A 493 -2.17 -35.89 -9.59
CA LEU A 493 -0.91 -35.17 -9.59
C LEU A 493 -1.09 -33.69 -9.20
N PHE A 494 -2.10 -33.00 -9.76
CA PHE A 494 -2.41 -31.62 -9.43
C PHE A 494 -2.87 -31.46 -7.98
N THR A 495 -3.65 -32.43 -7.46
CA THR A 495 -4.01 -32.47 -6.04
C THR A 495 -2.77 -32.58 -5.16
N PHE A 496 -1.81 -33.45 -5.50
CA PHE A 496 -0.56 -33.57 -4.76
C PHE A 496 0.29 -32.30 -4.84
N LEU A 497 0.42 -31.68 -6.01
CA LEU A 497 1.13 -30.41 -6.16
C LEU A 497 0.51 -29.28 -5.33
N SER A 498 -0.83 -29.27 -5.22
CA SER A 498 -1.59 -28.27 -4.45
C SER A 498 -1.52 -28.47 -2.94
N HIS A 499 -1.52 -29.72 -2.45
CA HIS A 499 -1.78 -30.01 -1.05
C HIS A 499 -0.65 -30.72 -0.29
N THR A 500 0.35 -31.28 -0.98
CA THR A 500 1.44 -31.98 -0.26
C THR A 500 2.24 -31.01 0.60
N GLN A 501 2.79 -31.49 1.70
CA GLN A 501 3.73 -30.75 2.56
C GLN A 501 5.20 -31.02 2.19
N ARG A 502 5.46 -31.94 1.25
CA ARG A 502 6.81 -32.26 0.79
C ARG A 502 7.35 -31.18 -0.15
N ALA A 503 8.67 -30.98 -0.15
CA ALA A 503 9.35 -30.09 -1.09
C ALA A 503 9.14 -30.48 -2.55
N ALA A 504 9.08 -31.79 -2.83
CA ALA A 504 8.85 -32.31 -4.17
C ALA A 504 8.01 -33.59 -4.14
N TYR A 505 7.26 -33.80 -5.22
CA TYR A 505 6.45 -34.99 -5.47
C TYR A 505 7.06 -35.84 -6.60
N ALA A 506 7.06 -37.17 -6.46
CA ALA A 506 7.53 -38.09 -7.49
C ALA A 506 6.34 -38.53 -8.38
N PRO A 507 6.21 -38.05 -9.62
CA PRO A 507 5.05 -38.32 -10.47
C PRO A 507 5.08 -39.70 -11.14
N ARG A 508 5.45 -40.77 -10.42
CA ARG A 508 5.67 -42.12 -11.00
C ARG A 508 4.43 -42.66 -11.72
N VAL A 509 3.27 -42.56 -11.07
CA VAL A 509 1.99 -43.06 -11.59
C VAL A 509 1.56 -42.33 -12.87
N PHE A 510 1.80 -41.01 -12.94
CA PHE A 510 1.49 -40.23 -14.13
C PHE A 510 2.50 -40.49 -15.25
N PHE A 511 3.79 -40.53 -14.92
CA PHE A 511 4.88 -40.82 -15.87
C PHE A 511 4.67 -42.15 -16.59
N GLU A 512 4.36 -43.22 -15.86
CA GLU A 512 4.10 -44.54 -16.44
C GLU A 512 2.89 -44.54 -17.38
N ALA A 513 1.89 -43.70 -17.12
CA ALA A 513 0.66 -43.64 -17.89
C ALA A 513 0.74 -42.71 -19.11
N SER A 514 1.48 -41.60 -18.99
CA SER A 514 1.58 -40.58 -20.05
C SER A 514 2.61 -40.97 -21.11
N ARG A 515 3.67 -41.70 -20.72
CA ARG A 515 4.80 -42.03 -21.60
C ARG A 515 4.34 -42.72 -22.90
N PRO A 516 4.71 -42.17 -24.08
CA PRO A 516 4.49 -42.83 -25.36
C PRO A 516 5.29 -44.15 -25.47
N PRO A 517 4.78 -45.18 -26.18
CA PRO A 517 5.48 -46.46 -26.34
C PRO A 517 6.89 -46.35 -26.95
N TRP A 518 7.12 -45.36 -27.83
CA TRP A 518 8.41 -45.12 -28.50
C TRP A 518 9.39 -44.26 -27.71
N PHE A 519 8.99 -43.73 -26.54
CA PHE A 519 9.91 -43.04 -25.64
C PHE A 519 10.68 -44.08 -24.84
N ASN A 520 11.99 -44.20 -25.10
CA ASN A 520 12.84 -45.13 -24.38
C ASN A 520 12.92 -44.74 -22.89
N ALA A 521 12.66 -45.70 -21.99
CA ALA A 521 12.70 -45.44 -20.55
C ALA A 521 14.10 -44.97 -20.14
N GLY A 522 14.18 -43.90 -19.34
CA GLY A 522 15.44 -43.34 -18.86
C GLY A 522 16.24 -42.53 -19.88
N SER A 523 15.72 -42.28 -21.08
CA SER A 523 16.34 -41.38 -22.07
C SER A 523 15.77 -39.96 -21.98
N GLN A 524 16.57 -38.96 -22.37
CA GLN A 524 16.09 -37.60 -22.58
C GLN A 524 15.17 -37.53 -23.80
N GLN A 525 14.16 -36.66 -23.76
CA GLN A 525 13.14 -36.53 -24.79
C GLN A 525 12.80 -35.06 -25.03
N ASP A 526 12.24 -34.77 -26.20
CA ASP A 526 11.79 -33.44 -26.56
C ASP A 526 10.46 -33.09 -25.83
N CYS A 527 10.43 -31.94 -25.15
CA CYS A 527 9.27 -31.51 -24.37
C CYS A 527 8.09 -31.07 -25.25
N SER A 528 8.37 -30.53 -26.44
CA SER A 528 7.35 -30.14 -27.43
C SER A 528 6.67 -31.37 -28.05
N GLU A 529 7.45 -32.43 -28.30
CA GLU A 529 6.92 -33.72 -28.75
C GLU A 529 6.05 -34.36 -27.66
N TYR A 530 6.52 -34.32 -26.40
CA TYR A 530 5.75 -34.83 -25.27
C TYR A 530 4.40 -34.12 -25.09
N LEU A 531 4.38 -32.78 -25.16
CA LEU A 531 3.15 -31.98 -25.05
C LEU A 531 2.13 -32.31 -26.14
N ARG A 532 2.60 -32.52 -27.38
CA ARG A 532 1.75 -32.88 -28.53
C ARG A 532 0.99 -34.18 -28.32
N ILE A 533 1.59 -35.15 -27.64
CA ILE A 533 1.04 -36.49 -27.45
C ILE A 533 0.11 -36.54 -26.24
N ASP A 534 0.46 -35.86 -25.15
CA ASP A 534 -0.40 -35.76 -23.95
C ASP A 534 -1.75 -35.10 -24.30
N GLY A 535 -1.72 -34.02 -25.10
CA GLY A 535 -2.92 -33.36 -25.62
C GLY A 535 -3.81 -34.27 -26.48
N LYS A 536 -3.23 -35.08 -27.37
CA LYS A 536 -3.98 -36.05 -28.20
C LYS A 536 -4.58 -37.19 -27.37
N LYS A 537 -3.84 -37.71 -26.38
CA LYS A 537 -4.34 -38.77 -25.46
C LYS A 537 -5.47 -38.24 -24.55
N ALA A 538 -5.35 -37.02 -24.04
CA ALA A 538 -6.41 -36.37 -23.28
C ALA A 538 -7.71 -36.18 -24.10
N LEU A 539 -7.59 -35.75 -25.36
CA LEU A 539 -8.74 -35.67 -26.28
C LEU A 539 -9.41 -37.03 -26.54
N SER A 540 -8.61 -38.09 -26.78
CA SER A 540 -9.15 -39.42 -27.05
C SER A 540 -9.93 -40.03 -25.88
N THR A 541 -9.55 -39.68 -24.64
CA THR A 541 -10.22 -40.16 -23.42
C THR A 541 -11.56 -39.43 -23.20
N SER A 542 -11.68 -38.16 -23.63
CA SER A 542 -12.93 -37.38 -23.55
C SER A 542 -13.98 -37.82 -24.57
N CYS A 543 -13.57 -38.26 -25.77
CA CYS A 543 -14.51 -38.72 -26.80
C CYS A 543 -15.19 -40.05 -26.47
N GLN A 544 -14.54 -40.94 -25.70
CA GLN A 544 -15.12 -42.24 -25.32
C GLN A 544 -16.21 -42.12 -24.25
N SER A 545 -16.15 -41.10 -23.39
CA SER A 545 -17.20 -40.84 -22.39
C SER A 545 -18.50 -40.27 -22.99
N SER A 546 -18.50 -39.86 -24.27
CA SER A 546 -19.65 -39.21 -24.92
C SER A 546 -20.53 -40.16 -25.74
N SER A 547 -20.09 -41.39 -26.00
CA SER A 547 -20.74 -42.32 -26.96
C SER A 547 -21.70 -43.35 -26.34
N GLN A 548 -22.09 -43.22 -25.07
CA GLN A 548 -23.11 -44.07 -24.43
C GLN A 548 -24.35 -43.28 -24.01
N ILE A 549 -25.03 -42.64 -24.96
CA ILE A 549 -26.43 -42.19 -24.77
C ILE A 549 -27.21 -42.49 -26.05
N THR A 550 -27.90 -43.64 -26.07
CA THR A 550 -28.93 -43.95 -27.07
C THR A 550 -30.15 -43.05 -26.83
N ALA A 551 -30.49 -42.22 -27.81
CA ALA A 551 -31.66 -41.34 -27.80
C ALA A 551 -32.94 -42.07 -28.25
N PRO A 552 -34.12 -41.70 -27.72
CA PRO A 552 -35.35 -41.69 -28.49
C PRO A 552 -35.80 -40.26 -28.85
N VAL A 553 -36.49 -40.21 -29.98
CA VAL A 553 -36.88 -39.06 -30.81
C VAL A 553 -37.95 -38.18 -30.16
N HIS A 554 -37.72 -36.85 -30.09
CA HIS A 554 -38.65 -35.77 -30.46
C HIS A 554 -38.00 -34.37 -30.28
N SER A 555 -38.38 -33.44 -31.16
CA SER A 555 -37.82 -32.10 -31.42
C SER A 555 -38.39 -30.98 -30.51
N PRO A 556 -37.96 -29.70 -30.65
CA PRO A 556 -36.80 -29.08 -30.01
C PRO A 556 -37.23 -28.04 -28.95
N SER A 557 -36.60 -28.03 -27.77
CA SER A 557 -36.69 -26.91 -26.84
C SER A 557 -35.30 -26.40 -26.45
N VAL A 558 -35.15 -25.10 -26.63
CA VAL A 558 -33.98 -24.29 -26.28
C VAL A 558 -33.75 -24.39 -24.77
N ASN A 559 -32.49 -24.59 -24.37
CA ASN A 559 -31.93 -24.67 -23.00
C ASN A 559 -31.53 -26.07 -22.51
N SER A 560 -30.33 -26.53 -22.88
CA SER A 560 -29.42 -27.25 -21.95
C SER A 560 -27.98 -27.36 -22.52
N PRO A 561 -26.94 -27.37 -21.66
CA PRO A 561 -25.55 -27.17 -22.05
C PRO A 561 -24.86 -28.49 -22.41
N SER A 562 -24.62 -28.71 -23.70
CA SER A 562 -23.80 -29.82 -24.20
C SER A 562 -22.53 -29.27 -24.84
N ASN A 563 -21.60 -28.81 -24.00
CA ASN A 563 -20.33 -28.23 -24.41
C ASN A 563 -19.16 -28.89 -23.65
N TYR A 564 -18.88 -30.15 -23.97
CA TYR A 564 -17.69 -30.86 -23.49
C TYR A 564 -16.64 -30.94 -24.61
N LEU A 565 -16.13 -29.79 -25.07
CA LEU A 565 -14.90 -29.73 -25.90
C LEU A 565 -14.30 -28.31 -26.02
N ILE A 566 -14.41 -27.47 -25.00
CA ILE A 566 -14.28 -26.01 -25.18
C ILE A 566 -13.10 -25.28 -24.50
N PRO A 567 -12.34 -25.78 -23.50
CA PRO A 567 -11.31 -24.92 -22.90
C PRO A 567 -10.09 -24.64 -23.80
N ILE A 568 -9.64 -25.61 -24.59
CA ILE A 568 -8.45 -25.45 -25.45
C ILE A 568 -8.81 -24.74 -26.77
N LEU A 569 -9.99 -25.01 -27.33
CA LEU A 569 -10.44 -24.37 -28.57
C LEU A 569 -10.79 -22.88 -28.36
N TYR A 570 -11.41 -22.49 -27.23
CA TYR A 570 -11.75 -21.08 -27.00
C TYR A 570 -10.52 -20.22 -26.74
N LEU A 571 -9.50 -20.73 -26.06
CA LEU A 571 -8.26 -19.97 -25.80
C LEU A 571 -7.55 -19.58 -27.11
N PHE A 572 -7.58 -20.45 -28.12
CA PHE A 572 -6.96 -20.20 -29.43
C PHE A 572 -7.85 -19.39 -30.40
N ILE A 573 -9.17 -19.57 -30.38
CA ILE A 573 -10.09 -18.76 -31.19
C ILE A 573 -10.08 -17.29 -30.73
N TYR A 574 -9.98 -17.03 -29.42
CA TYR A 574 -9.86 -15.67 -28.88
C TYR A 574 -8.55 -14.99 -29.28
N LEU A 575 -7.46 -15.75 -29.39
CA LEU A 575 -6.14 -15.27 -29.82
C LEU A 575 -6.12 -14.86 -31.31
N PHE A 576 -6.83 -15.61 -32.16
CA PHE A 576 -6.79 -15.43 -33.63
C PHE A 576 -7.71 -14.31 -34.14
N ILE A 577 -8.84 -14.04 -33.47
CA ILE A 577 -9.78 -12.97 -33.88
C ILE A 577 -9.22 -11.56 -33.57
N TYR A 578 -8.35 -11.43 -32.56
CA TYR A 578 -7.84 -10.11 -32.12
C TYR A 578 -6.52 -9.66 -32.79
N LEU A 579 -5.74 -10.58 -33.37
CA LEU A 579 -4.42 -10.26 -33.95
C LEU A 579 -4.44 -10.02 -35.47
N ALA A 580 -5.56 -10.23 -36.15
CA ALA A 580 -5.62 -10.19 -37.61
C ALA A 580 -5.54 -8.79 -38.30
N PRO A 581 -5.76 -7.61 -37.67
CA PRO A 581 -5.70 -6.34 -38.40
C PRO A 581 -4.50 -5.42 -38.12
N LEU A 582 -3.43 -5.84 -37.42
CA LEU A 582 -2.36 -4.92 -36.99
C LEU A 582 -0.93 -5.31 -37.44
N HIS A 583 -0.68 -5.56 -38.73
CA HIS A 583 0.52 -5.04 -39.43
C HIS A 583 0.56 -5.43 -40.92
N PRO A 584 0.94 -4.54 -41.86
CA PRO A 584 1.01 -4.85 -43.30
C PRO A 584 2.20 -5.72 -43.75
N SER A 585 3.01 -6.25 -42.82
CA SER A 585 4.31 -6.85 -43.15
C SER A 585 4.33 -8.38 -43.16
N ILE A 586 3.21 -9.05 -42.87
CA ILE A 586 3.11 -10.51 -42.97
C ILE A 586 2.72 -10.88 -44.41
N SER A 587 3.65 -10.68 -45.33
CA SER A 587 3.54 -11.22 -46.68
C SER A 587 4.14 -12.62 -46.69
N THR A 588 3.31 -13.60 -47.06
CA THR A 588 3.56 -15.04 -47.25
C THR A 588 3.50 -15.95 -46.01
N CYS A 589 2.27 -16.29 -45.59
CA CYS A 589 1.98 -17.60 -45.00
C CYS A 589 1.31 -18.44 -46.10
N ASN A 590 2.05 -19.39 -46.70
CA ASN A 590 1.49 -20.28 -47.72
C ASN A 590 0.50 -21.27 -47.08
N PHE A 591 -0.78 -21.13 -47.42
CA PHE A 591 -1.79 -22.15 -47.15
C PHE A 591 -1.56 -23.34 -48.09
N ILE A 592 -1.09 -24.47 -47.56
CA ILE A 592 -1.26 -25.76 -48.25
C ILE A 592 -2.66 -26.26 -47.87
N PHE A 593 -3.65 -25.98 -48.71
CA PHE A 593 -4.95 -26.64 -48.64
C PHE A 593 -4.77 -28.09 -49.10
N CYS A 594 -4.62 -29.02 -48.15
CA CYS A 594 -4.76 -30.44 -48.43
C CYS A 594 -6.26 -30.79 -48.38
N THR A 595 -6.85 -31.02 -49.54
CA THR A 595 -8.25 -31.40 -49.73
C THR A 595 -8.49 -32.84 -49.27
N SER A 596 -8.80 -33.08 -47.99
CA SER A 596 -9.68 -34.18 -47.51
C SER A 596 -9.63 -34.37 -45.98
N THR A 597 -10.80 -34.28 -45.35
CA THR A 597 -11.22 -34.88 -44.05
C THR A 597 -10.45 -34.52 -42.75
N ILE A 598 -11.16 -33.78 -41.87
CA ILE A 598 -10.87 -33.42 -40.47
C ILE A 598 -9.80 -32.31 -40.29
N PRO A 599 -10.15 -31.11 -39.79
CA PRO A 599 -9.17 -30.06 -39.56
C PRO A 599 -8.25 -30.44 -38.38
N VAL A 600 -6.97 -30.69 -38.70
CA VAL A 600 -5.91 -30.79 -37.70
C VAL A 600 -5.54 -29.36 -37.30
N PHE A 601 -6.04 -28.88 -36.16
CA PHE A 601 -5.58 -27.61 -35.60
C PHE A 601 -4.14 -27.79 -35.08
N ASN A 602 -3.21 -26.95 -35.55
CA ASN A 602 -1.86 -26.89 -35.01
C ASN A 602 -1.91 -26.14 -33.65
N CYS A 603 -1.56 -26.83 -32.57
CA CYS A 603 -1.58 -26.28 -31.20
C CYS A 603 -0.31 -25.48 -30.82
N TYR A 604 0.51 -25.07 -31.79
CA TYR A 604 1.78 -24.36 -31.55
C TYR A 604 2.17 -23.52 -32.78
N ILE A 605 2.91 -22.43 -32.53
CA ILE A 605 3.53 -21.59 -33.56
C ILE A 605 5.01 -21.96 -33.60
N VAL A 606 5.52 -22.34 -34.78
CA VAL A 606 6.97 -22.54 -34.98
C VAL A 606 7.58 -21.20 -35.35
N ILE A 607 8.48 -20.70 -34.52
CA ILE A 607 9.23 -19.48 -34.79
C ILE A 607 10.59 -19.90 -35.37
N THR A 608 10.85 -19.55 -36.63
CA THR A 608 12.15 -19.80 -37.26
C THR A 608 13.12 -18.71 -36.86
N LEU A 609 14.19 -19.07 -36.14
CA LEU A 609 15.24 -18.14 -35.73
C LEU A 609 16.34 -18.04 -36.81
N PRO A 610 16.86 -16.84 -37.12
CA PRO A 610 17.95 -16.67 -38.09
C PRO A 610 19.29 -17.20 -37.54
N PRO A 611 20.26 -17.56 -38.42
CA PRO A 611 21.49 -18.30 -38.05
C PRO A 611 22.58 -17.45 -37.35
N TRP A 612 22.28 -16.23 -36.89
CA TRP A 612 23.23 -15.36 -36.18
C TRP A 612 23.17 -15.63 -34.67
N PRO A 613 24.26 -15.39 -33.90
CA PRO A 613 24.23 -15.56 -32.45
C PRO A 613 23.17 -14.63 -31.84
N ILE A 614 22.16 -15.22 -31.22
CA ILE A 614 21.07 -14.50 -30.55
C ILE A 614 21.60 -14.04 -29.19
N TYR A 615 22.02 -12.78 -29.11
CA TYR A 615 22.03 -12.07 -27.84
C TYR A 615 20.57 -11.79 -27.47
N CYS A 616 20.12 -12.29 -26.32
CA CYS A 616 18.74 -12.19 -25.85
C CYS A 616 18.25 -10.72 -25.86
N PRO A 617 17.33 -10.31 -26.75
CA PRO A 617 16.82 -8.95 -26.77
C PRO A 617 15.42 -8.97 -26.14
N THR A 618 15.36 -8.98 -24.80
CA THR A 618 14.12 -8.76 -24.04
C THR A 618 13.56 -7.35 -24.23
N SER A 619 14.34 -6.40 -24.78
CA SER A 619 14.02 -4.98 -24.85
C SER A 619 13.32 -4.49 -26.12
N LEU A 620 13.25 -5.28 -27.19
CA LEU A 620 12.73 -4.80 -28.50
C LEU A 620 11.25 -5.10 -28.77
N ILE A 621 10.58 -5.92 -27.96
CA ILE A 621 9.18 -6.33 -28.19
C ILE A 621 8.21 -5.76 -27.12
N LEU A 622 8.73 -5.17 -26.04
CA LEU A 622 7.95 -4.90 -24.83
C LEU A 622 7.00 -3.67 -24.82
N PRO A 623 7.15 -2.57 -25.59
CA PRO A 623 6.34 -1.38 -25.32
C PRO A 623 4.86 -1.45 -25.77
N HIS A 624 4.43 -2.47 -26.51
CA HIS A 624 3.09 -2.48 -27.15
C HIS A 624 2.16 -3.64 -26.79
N LEU A 625 2.49 -4.46 -25.78
CA LEU A 625 1.71 -5.67 -25.43
C LEU A 625 1.33 -5.74 -23.94
N HIS A 626 0.80 -4.65 -23.38
CA HIS A 626 0.63 -4.48 -21.93
C HIS A 626 -0.63 -5.11 -21.30
N SER A 627 -1.31 -6.08 -21.95
CA SER A 627 -2.56 -6.64 -21.38
C SER A 627 -2.78 -8.14 -21.52
N LEU A 628 -1.86 -8.92 -22.11
CA LEU A 628 -2.15 -10.33 -22.45
C LEU A 628 -1.14 -11.37 -21.94
N TYR A 629 -0.33 -11.04 -20.92
CA TYR A 629 0.87 -11.82 -20.60
C TYR A 629 0.92 -12.38 -19.18
N ILE A 630 0.29 -13.55 -19.00
CA ILE A 630 0.79 -14.61 -18.10
C ILE A 630 0.88 -15.95 -18.86
N ASP A 631 0.06 -16.18 -19.89
CA ASP A 631 0.02 -17.48 -20.57
C ASP A 631 1.00 -17.62 -21.76
N CYS A 632 1.45 -16.52 -22.40
CA CYS A 632 2.32 -16.61 -23.59
C CYS A 632 3.83 -16.63 -23.28
N PHE A 633 4.30 -16.07 -22.15
CA PHE A 633 5.75 -15.98 -21.86
C PHE A 633 6.37 -17.34 -21.55
N PHE A 634 5.60 -18.26 -20.97
CA PHE A 634 6.10 -19.57 -20.54
C PHE A 634 6.39 -20.52 -21.71
N PHE A 635 5.80 -20.32 -22.89
CA PHE A 635 6.05 -21.17 -24.05
C PHE A 635 7.40 -20.90 -24.74
N CYS A 636 7.95 -19.69 -24.65
CA CYS A 636 9.25 -19.35 -25.28
C CYS A 636 10.47 -19.76 -24.43
N VAL A 637 10.34 -19.86 -23.11
CA VAL A 637 11.48 -20.16 -22.21
C VAL A 637 11.84 -21.65 -22.22
N ILE A 638 10.93 -22.52 -22.65
CA ILE A 638 11.11 -23.98 -22.56
C ILE A 638 12.16 -24.51 -23.57
N ASP A 639 12.34 -23.87 -24.73
CA ASP A 639 13.41 -24.26 -25.67
C ASP A 639 14.81 -23.86 -25.19
N PHE A 640 14.93 -22.88 -24.29
CA PHE A 640 16.23 -22.37 -23.84
C PHE A 640 16.86 -23.22 -22.72
N VAL A 641 16.06 -23.89 -21.89
CA VAL A 641 16.55 -24.62 -20.71
C VAL A 641 17.05 -26.03 -21.04
N CYS A 642 16.67 -26.60 -22.19
CA CYS A 642 17.16 -27.92 -22.63
C CYS A 642 18.50 -27.88 -23.39
N LEU A 643 19.07 -26.70 -23.66
CA LEU A 643 20.33 -26.53 -24.40
C LEU A 643 21.58 -26.39 -23.52
N PHE A 644 21.44 -26.30 -22.19
CA PHE A 644 22.58 -26.28 -21.25
C PHE A 644 22.69 -27.58 -20.45
N HIS A 645 23.08 -28.65 -21.13
CA HIS A 645 23.92 -29.72 -20.58
C HIS A 645 24.45 -30.57 -21.76
N VAL A 646 25.60 -30.15 -22.30
CA VAL A 646 26.58 -31.02 -22.95
C VAL A 646 27.86 -30.93 -22.15
#